data_AF-A0A1D6QA26-F1
#
_entry.id   AF-A0A1D6QA26-F1
#
_cell.length_a   1.000
_cell.length_b   1.000
_cell.length_c   1.000
_cell.angle_alpha   90.00
_cell.angle_beta   90.00
_cell.angle_gamma   90.00
#
_symmetry.space_group_name_H-M   'P 1'
#
loop_
_entity.id
_entity.type
_entity.pdbx_description
1 polymer ?
#
loop_
_entity_poly.entity_id
_entity_poly.type
_entity_poly.pdbx_seq_one_letter_code
_entity_poly.pdbx_strand_id
1 'polypeptide(L)'
;MAEQLEAINWASMNAIASLLYGPCFDDNARKMSGRVISWINSLFMEPSARAPFGHSPVDPRTPSYSKHTDGRFGGRDKQKTSHLRLLLAKTALKNILQTNLDLFPACIDQCYSPDPQIADGYFSVLAEVYMRQEIPKCEIQRLVSLILYKVVDQTKLIRDSALQMLETLSLREWAEDDTDGVGHYRASVVGNLPDSYQQFQYKLSSKLAKDHPELSEHLCEEIMQRQLDAVDIIAQHQVLTCMAPWIENLNFVRLKESGWSERLLKSLYYVTWKHGDQFPDEIEKLWSTVASNTRNIIPVLNFLITRGIEDCDANPSAEITGAFATYFSVAKRVSLYLARICPQQTIDHLVFELSQRMLEDDEEPVRLGKVDVSANVVLEFSQGPTASQVATVVDSQPHMSPLLVRGSLDGAVRNVSGNLSWRTSAVTGRSVSGPLSPLAHEVSIPNPTAGRSGQLLPALITMSGPLSGVRSSAGNLRSRHVSRDSGDYYFDTPNSTDDILHQGGSGIHGINANELQSALQGHQHLLSRADIALILLAEIAYENDEDFRENLPLLFHVTCVSMDSSEDIVLEHCQDLLVNLLYSLAGRHLELYEIESSERENKHHVVSLIKYIQSKRGSLMWENEDPTLFRIELPSASLLSALVQSMVSAIFFQGDLRETWGSEALKWAMECTSRHLACRSHQIYRALRPSVKSDSCVLLLRCIHRCLGNPVPAVLGFAMEILLTLQVMVENMEPEKVILYPQLFWGCVALMHTDFVHIYCQVLELFCRVIDRLTFRDRTTENVLLSSMPRDEFDINGYASDLHRLESRTTSERLLSVTGTGKVPAFEGVQPLVLKGLMSTVSHGSAIELLSRITIPTCDSIFGSPDTRLLMHITGLLPWLGLQLTREAPPSLGSASPLQEQNQKAYYVSSNISAWCRAKSLDDLAEVFRAYSFGEIMSLEDLFARASPPICAEWFPRHSSLAFGHLLRLLERGPLDYQRVVLLMLKSLLQQTPVDPSQIPQVYNFVSQLVESTLCSEALNVLEALLRSCGGGGQGEEAGFGDNGGHGSGEKVLQSMLLPQSSFKARSGPLQYAAGSGLGSLMGQGGGGSSSAADSGLVARDVALQNTRLLLGRVLDTCALGRKRDHKRLVPFVANVG
;
A
#
# COMPACT_ATOMS: atom_id res chain seq x y z
N MET A 1 -18.24 -63.95 -60.34
CA MET A 1 -17.68 -64.23 -59.00
C MET A 1 -17.70 -63.01 -58.09
N ALA A 2 -17.12 -61.86 -58.45
CA ALA A 2 -17.11 -60.65 -57.61
C ALA A 2 -18.50 -60.22 -57.11
N GLU A 3 -19.47 -60.02 -58.01
CA GLU A 3 -20.87 -59.66 -57.66
C GLU A 3 -21.54 -60.66 -56.71
N GLN A 4 -21.19 -61.95 -56.82
CA GLN A 4 -21.75 -63.02 -56.00
C GLN A 4 -21.14 -63.00 -54.59
N LEU A 5 -19.85 -62.65 -54.47
CA LEU A 5 -19.18 -62.40 -53.21
C LEU A 5 -19.70 -61.12 -52.53
N GLU A 6 -19.95 -60.07 -53.30
CA GLU A 6 -20.57 -58.82 -52.81
C GLU A 6 -22.01 -59.04 -52.33
N ALA A 7 -22.82 -59.84 -53.05
CA ALA A 7 -24.17 -60.20 -52.64
C ALA A 7 -24.19 -61.01 -51.32
N ILE A 8 -23.27 -61.99 -51.18
CA ILE A 8 -23.11 -62.75 -49.93
C ILE A 8 -22.66 -61.84 -48.78
N ASN A 9 -21.72 -60.94 -49.03
CA ASN A 9 -21.23 -59.99 -48.02
C ASN A 9 -22.30 -58.95 -47.63
N TRP A 10 -23.12 -58.49 -48.57
CA TRP A 10 -24.25 -57.62 -48.28
C TRP A 10 -25.32 -58.36 -47.45
N ALA A 11 -25.65 -59.60 -47.80
CA ALA A 11 -26.58 -60.43 -47.05
C ALA A 11 -26.09 -60.73 -45.61
N SER A 12 -24.79 -60.99 -45.42
CA SER A 12 -24.22 -61.22 -44.08
C SER A 12 -24.19 -59.94 -43.24
N MET A 13 -23.81 -58.79 -43.81
CA MET A 13 -23.87 -57.50 -43.10
C MET A 13 -25.31 -57.09 -42.76
N ASN A 14 -26.29 -57.39 -43.62
CA ASN A 14 -27.71 -57.13 -43.34
C ASN A 14 -28.30 -58.07 -42.29
N ALA A 15 -27.84 -59.33 -42.24
CA ALA A 15 -28.13 -60.24 -41.14
C ALA A 15 -27.53 -59.73 -39.82
N ILE A 16 -26.28 -59.24 -39.81
CA ILE A 16 -25.65 -58.60 -38.64
C ILE A 16 -26.46 -57.37 -38.20
N ALA A 17 -26.84 -56.49 -39.13
CA ALA A 17 -27.68 -55.33 -38.83
C ALA A 17 -29.04 -55.72 -38.22
N SER A 18 -29.60 -56.86 -38.61
CA SER A 18 -30.87 -57.39 -38.07
C SER A 18 -30.69 -58.01 -36.68
N LEU A 19 -29.54 -58.66 -36.40
CA LEU A 19 -29.20 -59.22 -35.09
C LEU A 19 -28.99 -58.16 -33.99
N LEU A 20 -28.81 -56.89 -34.39
CA LEU A 20 -28.72 -55.75 -33.48
C LEU A 20 -30.07 -55.26 -32.94
N TYR A 21 -31.19 -55.82 -33.42
CA TYR A 21 -32.54 -55.52 -32.93
C TYR A 21 -32.83 -56.33 -31.66
N GLY A 22 -32.77 -55.67 -30.49
CA GLY A 22 -32.97 -56.30 -29.18
C GLY A 22 -32.07 -55.72 -28.08
N PRO A 23 -32.22 -56.19 -26.83
CA PRO A 23 -31.33 -55.76 -25.74
C PRO A 23 -29.88 -56.13 -26.05
N CYS A 24 -28.94 -55.19 -25.90
CA CYS A 24 -27.52 -55.45 -26.16
C CYS A 24 -26.99 -56.62 -25.33
N PHE A 25 -26.45 -57.65 -26.00
CA PHE A 25 -25.98 -58.90 -25.39
C PHE A 25 -24.62 -58.81 -24.67
N ASP A 26 -23.85 -57.74 -24.87
CA ASP A 26 -22.49 -57.52 -24.33
C ASP A 26 -22.25 -56.02 -24.08
N ASP A 27 -21.51 -55.68 -23.03
CA ASP A 27 -21.06 -54.31 -22.72
C ASP A 27 -20.26 -53.67 -23.87
N ASN A 28 -19.56 -54.47 -24.68
CA ASN A 28 -18.88 -53.96 -25.87
C ASN A 28 -19.82 -53.46 -26.97
N ALA A 29 -21.10 -53.84 -26.95
CA ALA A 29 -22.11 -53.29 -27.86
C ALA A 29 -22.70 -51.96 -27.35
N ARG A 30 -22.61 -51.71 -26.03
CA ARG A 30 -23.08 -50.48 -25.36
C ARG A 30 -22.05 -49.34 -25.37
N LYS A 31 -20.76 -49.66 -25.47
CA LYS A 31 -19.66 -48.65 -25.51
C LYS A 31 -19.56 -48.00 -26.89
N MET A 32 -19.45 -46.66 -26.95
CA MET A 32 -19.20 -45.93 -28.20
C MET A 32 -17.81 -46.19 -28.80
N SER A 33 -16.84 -46.60 -27.97
CA SER A 33 -15.54 -47.15 -28.42
C SER A 33 -15.58 -48.65 -28.76
N GLY A 34 -16.77 -49.27 -28.72
CA GLY A 34 -17.00 -50.68 -28.93
C GLY A 34 -16.89 -51.11 -30.40
N ARG A 35 -16.62 -52.40 -30.62
CA ARG A 35 -16.44 -52.97 -31.98
C ARG A 35 -17.68 -52.82 -32.87
N VAL A 36 -18.88 -52.84 -32.29
CA VAL A 36 -20.15 -52.67 -33.03
C VAL A 36 -20.29 -51.24 -33.56
N ILE A 37 -20.07 -50.25 -32.70
CA ILE A 37 -20.12 -48.83 -33.07
C ILE A 37 -18.98 -48.48 -34.04
N SER A 38 -17.78 -49.01 -33.82
CA SER A 38 -16.66 -48.88 -34.77
C SER A 38 -16.99 -49.47 -36.15
N TRP A 39 -17.67 -50.62 -36.21
CA TRP A 39 -18.14 -51.19 -37.48
C TRP A 39 -19.18 -50.30 -38.17
N ILE A 40 -20.17 -49.78 -37.43
CA ILE A 40 -21.16 -48.82 -37.95
C ILE A 40 -20.47 -47.56 -38.49
N ASN A 41 -19.52 -46.98 -37.76
CA ASN A 41 -18.74 -45.83 -38.19
C ASN A 41 -17.94 -46.13 -39.46
N SER A 42 -17.39 -47.35 -39.60
CA SER A 42 -16.70 -47.80 -40.82
C SER A 42 -17.63 -48.05 -42.02
N LEU A 43 -18.94 -48.14 -41.82
CA LEU A 43 -19.94 -48.19 -42.89
C LEU A 43 -20.44 -46.80 -43.32
N PHE A 44 -20.42 -45.82 -42.40
CA PHE A 44 -20.63 -44.41 -42.73
C PHE A 44 -19.45 -43.83 -43.51
N MET A 45 -18.22 -44.12 -43.07
CA MET A 45 -16.97 -43.73 -43.72
C MET A 45 -16.77 -44.44 -45.06
N GLU A 46 -16.59 -43.69 -46.15
CA GLU A 46 -16.23 -44.27 -47.45
C GLU A 46 -14.82 -44.95 -47.39
N PRO A 47 -14.69 -46.25 -47.70
CA PRO A 47 -13.39 -46.90 -47.65
C PRO A 47 -12.54 -46.51 -48.86
N SER A 48 -11.53 -45.67 -48.63
CA SER A 48 -10.40 -45.56 -49.56
C SER A 48 -9.73 -46.92 -49.73
N ALA A 49 -9.52 -47.33 -50.99
CA ALA A 49 -9.00 -48.66 -51.29
C ALA A 49 -7.51 -48.78 -50.96
N ARG A 50 -7.17 -49.41 -49.83
CA ARG A 50 -5.82 -49.95 -49.59
C ARG A 50 -5.77 -51.44 -49.96
N ALA A 51 -5.13 -51.75 -51.08
CA ALA A 51 -4.61 -53.07 -51.37
C ALA A 51 -3.12 -53.14 -50.94
N PRO A 52 -2.65 -54.23 -50.28
CA PRO A 52 -1.27 -54.33 -49.82
C PRO A 52 -0.40 -55.28 -50.67
N PHE A 53 0.54 -54.71 -51.44
CA PHE A 53 1.77 -55.32 -51.99
C PHE A 53 2.68 -54.13 -52.35
N GLY A 54 4.00 -54.05 -52.22
CA GLY A 54 5.13 -54.97 -51.98
C GLY A 54 6.40 -54.19 -52.42
N HIS A 55 7.62 -54.56 -52.00
CA HIS A 55 8.87 -53.90 -52.48
C HIS A 55 8.99 -53.90 -54.03
N SER A 56 9.70 -52.99 -54.72
CA SER A 56 11.01 -52.36 -54.46
C SER A 56 11.22 -51.11 -55.35
N PRO A 57 12.21 -50.22 -55.11
CA PRO A 57 12.43 -49.01 -55.94
C PRO A 57 13.34 -49.27 -57.16
N VAL A 58 13.33 -48.37 -58.17
CA VAL A 58 14.51 -47.78 -58.86
C VAL A 58 14.12 -46.89 -60.07
N ASP A 59 14.82 -45.75 -60.15
CA ASP A 59 15.06 -44.76 -61.24
C ASP A 59 13.90 -43.98 -61.94
N PRO A 60 13.94 -42.63 -61.96
CA PRO A 60 12.99 -41.77 -62.67
C PRO A 60 13.59 -41.13 -63.93
N ARG A 61 13.07 -41.42 -65.14
CA ARG A 61 13.43 -40.64 -66.35
C ARG A 61 12.26 -40.35 -67.30
N THR A 62 12.15 -39.06 -67.60
CA THR A 62 11.51 -38.37 -68.75
C THR A 62 9.98 -38.25 -68.83
N PRO A 63 9.45 -37.07 -69.24
CA PRO A 63 8.02 -36.74 -69.24
C PRO A 63 7.37 -36.83 -70.63
N SER A 64 6.04 -36.87 -70.71
CA SER A 64 5.28 -36.16 -71.77
C SER A 64 3.75 -36.18 -71.60
N TYR A 65 3.17 -34.99 -71.78
CA TYR A 65 1.92 -34.67 -72.46
C TYR A 65 0.64 -35.50 -72.29
N SER A 66 -0.39 -34.77 -71.85
CA SER A 66 -1.80 -35.07 -72.02
C SER A 66 -2.24 -35.21 -73.49
N LYS A 67 -3.06 -36.21 -73.79
CA LYS A 67 -4.15 -36.10 -74.77
C LYS A 67 -5.30 -37.04 -74.43
N HIS A 68 -6.53 -36.57 -74.60
CA HIS A 68 -7.75 -37.30 -74.29
C HIS A 68 -8.04 -38.43 -75.28
N THR A 69 -8.62 -39.52 -74.79
CA THR A 69 -9.67 -40.29 -75.46
C THR A 69 -10.68 -40.81 -74.43
N ASP A 70 -11.94 -40.98 -74.86
CA ASP A 70 -13.10 -41.18 -73.98
C ASP A 70 -13.11 -42.47 -73.14
N GLY A 71 -13.71 -42.35 -71.95
CA GLY A 71 -13.88 -43.44 -70.98
C GLY A 71 -15.08 -43.26 -70.04
N ARG A 72 -16.22 -42.76 -70.56
CA ARG A 72 -17.49 -42.73 -69.80
C ARG A 72 -18.01 -44.16 -69.61
N PHE A 73 -17.73 -44.81 -68.48
CA PHE A 73 -18.61 -45.77 -67.76
C PHE A 73 -17.85 -46.31 -66.53
N GLY A 74 -18.32 -45.98 -65.32
CA GLY A 74 -17.66 -46.42 -64.07
C GLY A 74 -18.07 -45.69 -62.78
N GLY A 75 -18.80 -44.57 -62.88
CA GLY A 75 -19.24 -43.80 -61.71
C GLY A 75 -20.56 -44.27 -61.06
N ARG A 76 -21.48 -44.89 -61.83
CA ARG A 76 -22.84 -45.22 -61.33
C ARG A 76 -22.87 -46.34 -60.31
N ASP A 77 -22.09 -47.40 -60.50
CA ASP A 77 -22.15 -48.56 -59.60
C ASP A 77 -21.47 -48.28 -58.25
N LYS A 78 -20.39 -47.48 -58.23
CA LYS A 78 -19.77 -47.02 -56.98
C LYS A 78 -20.73 -46.19 -56.12
N GLN A 79 -21.47 -45.25 -56.72
CA GLN A 79 -22.51 -44.50 -56.00
C GLN A 79 -23.61 -45.43 -55.46
N LYS A 80 -24.03 -46.43 -56.24
CA LYS A 80 -25.07 -47.39 -55.83
C LYS A 80 -24.64 -48.25 -54.64
N THR A 81 -23.41 -48.76 -54.64
CA THR A 81 -22.85 -49.53 -53.53
C THR A 81 -22.58 -48.67 -52.29
N SER A 82 -22.19 -47.41 -52.47
CA SER A 82 -22.07 -46.43 -51.38
C SER A 82 -23.42 -46.15 -50.70
N HIS A 83 -24.47 -45.84 -51.48
CA HIS A 83 -25.83 -45.66 -50.95
C HIS A 83 -26.35 -46.89 -50.19
N LEU A 84 -26.05 -48.11 -50.66
CA LEU A 84 -26.45 -49.35 -49.98
C LEU A 84 -25.72 -49.55 -48.64
N ARG A 85 -24.45 -49.16 -48.52
CA ARG A 85 -23.75 -49.14 -47.22
C ARG A 85 -24.30 -48.09 -46.27
N LEU A 86 -24.54 -46.87 -46.74
CA LEU A 86 -25.10 -45.80 -45.92
C LEU A 86 -26.49 -46.19 -45.36
N LEU A 87 -27.32 -46.81 -46.19
CA LEU A 87 -28.64 -47.29 -45.77
C LEU A 87 -28.53 -48.42 -44.74
N LEU A 88 -27.58 -49.35 -44.94
CA LEU A 88 -27.28 -50.44 -44.00
C LEU A 88 -26.72 -49.92 -42.67
N ALA A 89 -25.85 -48.91 -42.68
CA ALA A 89 -25.34 -48.25 -41.47
C ALA A 89 -26.48 -47.61 -40.67
N LYS A 90 -27.36 -46.86 -41.35
CA LYS A 90 -28.55 -46.26 -40.73
C LYS A 90 -29.50 -47.34 -40.17
N THR A 91 -29.73 -48.44 -40.88
CA THR A 91 -30.55 -49.56 -40.39
C THR A 91 -29.94 -50.25 -39.16
N ALA A 92 -28.64 -50.53 -39.17
CA ALA A 92 -27.93 -51.13 -38.05
C ALA A 92 -27.99 -50.25 -36.79
N LEU A 93 -27.67 -48.95 -36.92
CA LEU A 93 -27.71 -47.99 -35.81
C LEU A 93 -29.13 -47.82 -35.26
N LYS A 94 -30.14 -47.77 -36.13
CA LYS A 94 -31.55 -47.68 -35.77
C LYS A 94 -32.02 -48.89 -34.96
N ASN A 95 -31.67 -50.10 -35.41
CA ASN A 95 -32.05 -51.33 -34.73
C ASN A 95 -31.49 -51.39 -33.29
N ILE A 96 -30.25 -50.91 -33.07
CA ILE A 96 -29.69 -50.76 -31.71
C ILE A 96 -30.52 -49.78 -30.89
N LEU A 97 -30.72 -48.56 -31.40
CA LEU A 97 -31.32 -47.46 -30.65
C LEU A 97 -32.80 -47.69 -30.29
N GLN A 98 -33.56 -48.31 -31.20
CA GLN A 98 -34.99 -48.62 -30.98
C GLN A 98 -35.25 -49.57 -29.79
N THR A 99 -34.24 -50.31 -29.33
CA THR A 99 -34.36 -51.26 -28.21
C THR A 99 -33.44 -50.93 -27.03
N ASN A 100 -32.53 -49.96 -27.19
CA ASN A 100 -31.56 -49.52 -26.17
C ASN A 100 -31.53 -47.97 -26.16
N LEU A 101 -32.65 -47.36 -25.75
CA LEU A 101 -32.84 -45.90 -25.73
C LEU A 101 -31.87 -45.19 -24.75
N ASP A 102 -31.27 -45.92 -23.82
CA ASP A 102 -30.20 -45.46 -22.92
C ASP A 102 -28.92 -45.03 -23.67
N LEU A 103 -28.72 -45.52 -24.90
CA LEU A 103 -27.61 -45.11 -25.76
C LEU A 103 -27.85 -43.78 -26.50
N PHE A 104 -29.09 -43.27 -26.52
CA PHE A 104 -29.46 -42.09 -27.29
C PHE A 104 -28.64 -40.83 -26.93
N PRO A 105 -28.42 -40.48 -25.63
CA PRO A 105 -27.60 -39.32 -25.27
C PRO A 105 -26.14 -39.44 -25.74
N ALA A 106 -25.55 -40.64 -25.70
CA ALA A 106 -24.18 -40.88 -26.15
C ALA A 106 -24.06 -40.90 -27.70
N CYS A 107 -25.16 -41.12 -28.42
CA CYS A 107 -25.20 -40.96 -29.87
C CYS A 107 -25.33 -39.50 -30.30
N ILE A 108 -25.86 -38.59 -29.46
CA ILE A 108 -25.90 -37.15 -29.75
C ILE A 108 -24.48 -36.61 -29.98
N ASP A 109 -23.49 -37.05 -29.19
CA ASP A 109 -22.10 -36.62 -29.35
C ASP A 109 -21.53 -36.97 -30.75
N GLN A 110 -21.97 -38.07 -31.36
CA GLN A 110 -21.55 -38.45 -32.72
C GLN A 110 -22.13 -37.53 -33.80
N CYS A 111 -23.20 -36.77 -33.53
CA CYS A 111 -23.74 -35.76 -34.45
C CYS A 111 -22.88 -34.49 -34.55
N TYR A 112 -21.93 -34.31 -33.62
CA TYR A 112 -20.92 -33.25 -33.65
C TYR A 112 -19.56 -33.77 -34.15
N SER A 113 -19.51 -34.98 -34.70
CA SER A 113 -18.31 -35.56 -35.33
C SER A 113 -17.71 -34.60 -36.39
N PRO A 114 -16.38 -34.43 -36.44
CA PRO A 114 -15.72 -33.64 -37.49
C PRO A 114 -15.87 -34.27 -38.88
N ASP A 115 -16.25 -35.56 -38.96
CA ASP A 115 -16.66 -36.17 -40.22
C ASP A 115 -18.18 -36.00 -40.45
N PRO A 116 -18.59 -35.34 -41.57
CA PRO A 116 -20.00 -35.07 -41.85
C PRO A 116 -20.80 -36.34 -42.21
N GLN A 117 -20.17 -37.38 -42.77
CA GLN A 117 -20.86 -38.63 -43.13
C GLN A 117 -21.31 -39.38 -41.87
N ILE A 118 -20.49 -39.36 -40.81
CA ILE A 118 -20.88 -39.84 -39.48
C ILE A 118 -21.92 -38.91 -38.86
N ALA A 119 -21.65 -37.60 -38.81
CA ALA A 119 -22.54 -36.63 -38.14
C ALA A 119 -23.99 -36.67 -38.67
N ASP A 120 -24.14 -36.63 -40.01
CA ASP A 120 -25.44 -36.70 -40.70
C ASP A 120 -26.04 -38.10 -40.65
N GLY A 121 -25.17 -39.12 -40.64
CA GLY A 121 -25.52 -40.52 -40.49
C GLY A 121 -26.25 -40.80 -39.18
N TYR A 122 -25.63 -40.42 -38.06
CA TYR A 122 -26.21 -40.51 -36.72
C TYR A 122 -27.44 -39.61 -36.57
N PHE A 123 -27.35 -38.36 -37.01
CA PHE A 123 -28.46 -37.40 -36.86
C PHE A 123 -29.73 -37.87 -37.56
N SER A 124 -29.61 -38.39 -38.79
CA SER A 124 -30.76 -38.96 -39.53
C SER A 124 -31.48 -40.07 -38.75
N VAL A 125 -30.72 -40.91 -38.05
CA VAL A 125 -31.27 -42.04 -37.29
C VAL A 125 -31.87 -41.56 -35.96
N LEU A 126 -31.19 -40.66 -35.25
CA LEU A 126 -31.72 -40.09 -34.00
C LEU A 126 -33.02 -39.34 -34.23
N ALA A 127 -33.10 -38.53 -35.30
CA ALA A 127 -34.32 -37.86 -35.71
C ALA A 127 -35.45 -38.88 -36.00
N GLU A 128 -35.19 -39.92 -36.80
CA GLU A 128 -36.21 -40.95 -37.12
C GLU A 128 -36.66 -41.77 -35.89
N VAL A 129 -35.75 -42.07 -34.96
CA VAL A 129 -36.08 -42.79 -33.72
C VAL A 129 -36.90 -41.88 -32.78
N TYR A 130 -36.45 -40.66 -32.54
CA TYR A 130 -37.16 -39.68 -31.71
C TYR A 130 -38.57 -39.39 -32.25
N MET A 131 -38.74 -39.22 -33.56
CA MET A 131 -40.06 -39.03 -34.18
C MET A 131 -41.04 -40.18 -33.92
N ARG A 132 -40.56 -41.40 -33.67
CA ARG A 132 -41.39 -42.61 -33.53
C ARG A 132 -41.63 -43.06 -32.10
N GLN A 133 -40.73 -42.71 -31.19
CA GLN A 133 -40.74 -43.19 -29.80
C GLN A 133 -40.35 -42.04 -28.85
N GLU A 134 -40.96 -42.02 -27.67
CA GLU A 134 -40.52 -41.17 -26.57
C GLU A 134 -39.23 -41.73 -25.96
N ILE A 135 -38.33 -40.83 -25.55
CA ILE A 135 -37.00 -41.20 -25.09
C ILE A 135 -36.89 -40.86 -23.60
N PRO A 136 -36.87 -41.87 -22.71
CA PRO A 136 -36.89 -41.63 -21.28
C PRO A 136 -35.64 -40.87 -20.83
N LYS A 137 -35.83 -39.81 -20.04
CA LYS A 137 -34.77 -38.91 -19.53
C LYS A 137 -34.00 -38.15 -20.62
N CYS A 138 -34.60 -37.89 -21.78
CA CYS A 138 -33.98 -37.01 -22.77
C CYS A 138 -34.13 -35.54 -22.35
N GLU A 139 -33.01 -34.89 -22.05
CA GLU A 139 -32.94 -33.48 -21.70
C GLU A 139 -33.30 -32.59 -22.90
N ILE A 140 -34.35 -31.77 -22.78
CA ILE A 140 -34.88 -30.90 -23.85
C ILE A 140 -33.78 -29.99 -24.43
N GLN A 141 -32.95 -29.40 -23.56
CA GLN A 141 -31.83 -28.56 -23.94
C GLN A 141 -30.85 -29.26 -24.91
N ARG A 142 -30.61 -30.57 -24.78
CA ARG A 142 -29.70 -31.30 -25.67
C ARG A 142 -30.27 -31.45 -27.07
N LEU A 143 -31.59 -31.64 -27.15
CA LEU A 143 -32.31 -31.74 -28.41
C LEU A 143 -32.37 -30.39 -29.11
N VAL A 144 -32.72 -29.31 -28.40
CA VAL A 144 -32.72 -27.94 -28.94
C VAL A 144 -31.33 -27.52 -29.41
N SER A 145 -30.29 -27.80 -28.61
CA SER A 145 -28.87 -27.60 -28.94
C SER A 145 -28.48 -28.29 -30.26
N LEU A 146 -28.85 -29.57 -30.42
CA LEU A 146 -28.58 -30.37 -31.63
C LEU A 146 -29.40 -29.91 -32.85
N ILE A 147 -30.66 -29.54 -32.65
CA ILE A 147 -31.54 -29.01 -33.70
C ILE A 147 -30.98 -27.69 -34.23
N LEU A 148 -30.63 -26.74 -33.35
CA LEU A 148 -30.06 -25.46 -33.75
C LEU A 148 -28.74 -25.66 -34.51
N TYR A 149 -27.91 -26.62 -34.11
CA TYR A 149 -26.69 -27.00 -34.83
C TYR A 149 -26.97 -27.58 -36.22
N LYS A 150 -27.98 -28.46 -36.39
CA LYS A 150 -28.28 -29.12 -37.67
C LYS A 150 -29.23 -28.35 -38.60
N VAL A 151 -29.87 -27.27 -38.15
CA VAL A 151 -30.64 -26.34 -39.01
C VAL A 151 -29.76 -25.57 -40.00
N VAL A 152 -28.44 -25.45 -39.75
CA VAL A 152 -27.46 -24.81 -40.65
C VAL A 152 -26.62 -25.79 -41.47
N ASP A 153 -26.97 -27.07 -41.47
CA ASP A 153 -26.25 -28.10 -42.22
C ASP A 153 -26.27 -27.82 -43.74
N GLN A 154 -25.20 -28.15 -44.47
CA GLN A 154 -25.15 -27.98 -45.93
C GLN A 154 -26.20 -28.85 -46.64
N THR A 155 -26.49 -30.03 -46.10
CA THR A 155 -27.44 -30.99 -46.65
C THR A 155 -28.88 -30.58 -46.35
N LYS A 156 -29.66 -30.20 -47.37
CA LYS A 156 -31.06 -29.80 -47.20
C LYS A 156 -31.90 -30.84 -46.44
N LEU A 157 -31.72 -32.13 -46.73
CA LEU A 157 -32.46 -33.21 -46.06
C LEU A 157 -32.21 -33.23 -44.54
N ILE A 158 -31.00 -32.86 -44.09
CA ILE A 158 -30.66 -32.77 -42.67
C ILE A 158 -31.34 -31.58 -42.01
N ARG A 159 -31.34 -30.41 -42.68
CA ARG A 159 -32.10 -29.22 -42.22
C ARG A 159 -33.60 -29.51 -42.11
N ASP A 160 -34.18 -30.15 -43.14
CA ASP A 160 -35.61 -30.53 -43.16
C ASP A 160 -35.93 -31.53 -42.03
N SER A 161 -35.05 -32.50 -41.75
CA SER A 161 -35.19 -33.44 -40.62
C SER A 161 -35.05 -32.76 -39.25
N ALA A 162 -34.17 -31.75 -39.10
CA ALA A 162 -34.04 -31.00 -37.86
C ALA A 162 -35.29 -30.19 -37.53
N LEU A 163 -35.92 -29.59 -38.53
CA LEU A 163 -37.18 -28.87 -38.36
C LEU A 163 -38.36 -29.79 -38.02
N GLN A 164 -38.42 -30.99 -38.62
CA GLN A 164 -39.40 -32.01 -38.23
C GLN A 164 -39.16 -32.53 -36.79
N MET A 165 -37.90 -32.60 -36.36
CA MET A 165 -37.55 -33.00 -34.99
C MET A 165 -37.98 -31.93 -33.98
N LEU A 166 -37.84 -30.63 -34.34
CA LEU A 166 -38.36 -29.52 -33.55
C LEU A 166 -39.90 -29.50 -33.49
N GLU A 167 -40.57 -29.73 -34.62
CA GLU A 167 -42.03 -29.84 -34.67
C GLU A 167 -42.52 -30.97 -33.74
N THR A 168 -41.86 -32.14 -33.80
CA THR A 168 -42.17 -33.26 -32.88
C THR A 168 -41.92 -32.91 -31.41
N LEU A 169 -40.81 -32.23 -31.11
CA LEU A 169 -40.49 -31.80 -29.74
C LEU A 169 -41.55 -30.83 -29.21
N SER A 170 -41.93 -29.82 -30.01
CA SER A 170 -42.98 -28.86 -29.63
C SER A 170 -44.34 -29.50 -29.38
N LEU A 171 -44.70 -30.54 -30.14
CA LEU A 171 -45.96 -31.28 -29.97
C LEU A 171 -45.95 -32.24 -28.78
N ARG A 172 -44.79 -32.55 -28.18
CA ARG A 172 -44.67 -33.44 -27.02
C ARG A 172 -44.51 -32.67 -25.72
N GLU A 173 -43.60 -31.71 -25.70
CA GLU A 173 -43.17 -31.03 -24.47
C GLU A 173 -43.89 -29.68 -24.26
N TRP A 174 -44.41 -29.04 -25.32
CA TRP A 174 -44.94 -27.67 -25.28
C TRP A 174 -46.41 -27.55 -25.73
N ALA A 175 -47.12 -28.68 -25.83
CA ALA A 175 -48.47 -28.72 -26.39
C ALA A 175 -49.59 -28.23 -25.46
N GLU A 176 -49.32 -28.08 -24.15
CA GLU A 176 -50.35 -27.68 -23.16
C GLU A 176 -50.43 -26.15 -22.93
N ASP A 177 -49.38 -25.39 -23.25
CA ASP A 177 -49.29 -23.96 -22.88
C ASP A 177 -49.96 -22.99 -23.88
N ASP A 178 -50.32 -23.43 -25.10
CA ASP A 178 -50.70 -22.53 -26.18
C ASP A 178 -51.99 -22.94 -26.91
N THR A 179 -53.14 -22.41 -26.46
CA THR A 179 -54.48 -22.76 -27.00
C THR A 179 -54.73 -22.32 -28.45
N ASP A 180 -53.84 -21.52 -29.05
CA ASP A 180 -53.92 -21.06 -30.47
C ASP A 180 -52.65 -21.41 -31.29
N GLY A 181 -51.70 -22.18 -30.75
CA GLY A 181 -50.30 -22.21 -31.21
C GLY A 181 -49.89 -23.16 -32.35
N VAL A 182 -50.74 -24.11 -32.77
CA VAL A 182 -50.33 -25.30 -33.55
C VAL A 182 -49.70 -24.96 -34.92
N GLY A 183 -48.36 -25.00 -35.00
CA GLY A 183 -47.58 -24.87 -36.24
C GLY A 183 -46.50 -23.77 -36.25
N HIS A 184 -46.26 -23.08 -35.14
CA HIS A 184 -45.47 -21.83 -35.08
C HIS A 184 -43.98 -21.91 -35.46
N TYR A 185 -43.36 -23.10 -35.54
CA TYR A 185 -41.95 -23.28 -35.94
C TYR A 185 -41.76 -23.84 -37.37
N ARG A 186 -42.86 -24.05 -38.11
CA ARG A 186 -42.85 -24.69 -39.43
C ARG A 186 -42.44 -23.71 -40.55
N ALA A 187 -41.17 -23.33 -40.58
CA ALA A 187 -40.58 -22.50 -41.62
C ALA A 187 -39.55 -23.30 -42.44
N SER A 188 -39.87 -23.58 -43.71
CA SER A 188 -38.92 -24.23 -44.61
C SER A 188 -37.85 -23.24 -45.07
N VAL A 189 -36.57 -23.62 -44.97
CA VAL A 189 -35.47 -22.82 -45.53
C VAL A 189 -35.53 -22.94 -47.06
N VAL A 190 -36.11 -21.93 -47.72
CA VAL A 190 -36.32 -21.91 -49.18
C VAL A 190 -35.01 -21.69 -49.95
N GLY A 191 -34.04 -21.01 -49.36
CA GLY A 191 -32.73 -20.71 -49.98
C GLY A 191 -31.69 -21.82 -49.80
N ASN A 192 -30.84 -22.00 -50.82
CA ASN A 192 -29.64 -22.85 -50.77
C ASN A 192 -28.37 -22.09 -50.35
N LEU A 193 -28.46 -20.78 -50.08
CA LEU A 193 -27.31 -19.94 -49.71
C LEU A 193 -26.99 -20.08 -48.21
N PRO A 194 -25.71 -20.17 -47.81
CA PRO A 194 -25.29 -20.22 -46.40
C PRO A 194 -25.90 -19.13 -45.53
N ASP A 195 -25.78 -17.89 -45.95
CA ASP A 195 -26.29 -16.71 -45.23
C ASP A 195 -27.80 -16.81 -44.96
N SER A 196 -28.55 -17.48 -45.84
CA SER A 196 -30.00 -17.65 -45.68
C SER A 196 -30.37 -18.62 -44.56
N TYR A 197 -29.65 -19.73 -44.41
CA TYR A 197 -29.92 -20.68 -43.33
C TYR A 197 -29.27 -20.27 -42.00
N GLN A 198 -28.13 -19.58 -42.02
CA GLN A 198 -27.54 -18.96 -40.83
C GLN A 198 -28.43 -17.84 -40.25
N GLN A 199 -28.92 -16.92 -41.09
CA GLN A 199 -29.88 -15.90 -40.65
C GLN A 199 -31.20 -16.50 -40.15
N PHE A 200 -31.61 -17.64 -40.72
CA PHE A 200 -32.77 -18.38 -40.25
C PHE A 200 -32.53 -19.03 -38.89
N GLN A 201 -31.38 -19.67 -38.66
CA GLN A 201 -30.98 -20.22 -37.36
C GLN A 201 -30.99 -19.14 -36.28
N TYR A 202 -30.42 -17.96 -36.54
CA TYR A 202 -30.46 -16.85 -35.58
C TYR A 202 -31.91 -16.45 -35.25
N LYS A 203 -32.77 -16.26 -36.26
CA LYS A 203 -34.19 -15.92 -36.06
C LYS A 203 -34.97 -17.01 -35.31
N LEU A 204 -34.70 -18.28 -35.59
CA LEU A 204 -35.30 -19.42 -34.91
C LEU A 204 -34.86 -19.47 -33.45
N SER A 205 -33.56 -19.29 -33.19
CA SER A 205 -32.97 -19.20 -31.86
C SER A 205 -33.58 -18.04 -31.05
N SER A 206 -33.65 -16.84 -31.64
CA SER A 206 -34.30 -15.66 -31.03
C SER A 206 -35.79 -15.82 -30.76
N LYS A 207 -36.47 -16.73 -31.46
CA LYS A 207 -37.88 -17.05 -31.20
C LYS A 207 -37.98 -18.04 -30.04
N LEU A 208 -37.28 -19.18 -30.13
CA LEU A 208 -37.26 -20.19 -29.09
C LEU A 208 -36.81 -19.63 -27.72
N ALA A 209 -35.84 -18.71 -27.70
CA ALA A 209 -35.39 -18.04 -26.47
C ALA A 209 -36.46 -17.12 -25.84
N LYS A 210 -37.42 -16.62 -26.61
CA LYS A 210 -38.53 -15.79 -26.11
C LYS A 210 -39.72 -16.62 -25.67
N ASP A 211 -39.97 -17.71 -26.39
CA ASP A 211 -41.07 -18.63 -26.14
C ASP A 211 -40.75 -19.54 -24.92
N HIS A 212 -39.46 -19.88 -24.70
CA HIS A 212 -38.98 -20.80 -23.65
C HIS A 212 -37.77 -20.28 -22.85
N PRO A 213 -37.88 -19.13 -22.14
CA PRO A 213 -36.77 -18.53 -21.41
C PRO A 213 -36.19 -19.39 -20.28
N GLU A 214 -36.96 -20.33 -19.74
CA GLU A 214 -36.55 -21.29 -18.71
C GLU A 214 -35.47 -22.28 -19.18
N LEU A 215 -35.34 -22.50 -20.50
CA LEU A 215 -34.33 -23.39 -21.06
C LEU A 215 -32.95 -22.74 -21.20
N SER A 216 -32.86 -21.40 -21.12
CA SER A 216 -31.61 -20.64 -21.33
C SER A 216 -30.45 -21.14 -20.46
N GLU A 217 -30.70 -21.44 -19.19
CA GLU A 217 -29.66 -21.79 -18.21
C GLU A 217 -28.93 -23.08 -18.61
N HIS A 218 -29.70 -24.14 -18.87
CA HIS A 218 -29.17 -25.44 -19.26
C HIS A 218 -28.69 -25.47 -20.71
N LEU A 219 -29.34 -24.74 -21.61
CA LEU A 219 -28.95 -24.69 -23.02
C LEU A 219 -27.63 -23.95 -23.22
N CYS A 220 -27.40 -22.84 -22.52
CA CYS A 220 -26.13 -22.12 -22.58
C CYS A 220 -24.97 -22.95 -22.02
N GLU A 221 -25.13 -23.65 -20.89
CA GLU A 221 -24.09 -24.57 -20.38
C GLU A 221 -23.78 -25.67 -21.41
N GLU A 222 -24.82 -26.29 -21.97
CA GLU A 222 -24.71 -27.39 -22.93
C GLU A 222 -24.03 -26.96 -24.25
N ILE A 223 -24.40 -25.81 -24.81
CA ILE A 223 -23.75 -25.25 -26.00
C ILE A 223 -22.27 -24.98 -25.74
N MET A 224 -21.94 -24.32 -24.61
CA MET A 224 -20.55 -23.95 -24.29
C MET A 224 -19.66 -25.17 -24.03
N GLN A 225 -20.17 -26.20 -23.35
CA GLN A 225 -19.37 -27.38 -22.98
C GLN A 225 -19.20 -28.39 -24.12
N ARG A 226 -20.23 -28.62 -24.95
CA ARG A 226 -20.19 -29.68 -25.99
C ARG A 226 -19.80 -29.16 -27.37
N GLN A 227 -20.32 -28.00 -27.79
CA GLN A 227 -20.21 -27.60 -29.20
C GLN A 227 -18.89 -26.90 -29.55
N LEU A 228 -18.38 -26.04 -28.66
CA LEU A 228 -17.20 -25.21 -28.99
C LEU A 228 -15.88 -26.01 -29.05
N ASP A 229 -15.83 -27.19 -28.42
CA ASP A 229 -14.68 -28.09 -28.40
C ASP A 229 -14.68 -29.14 -29.51
N ALA A 230 -15.86 -29.57 -29.98
CA ALA A 230 -16.02 -30.69 -30.91
C ALA A 230 -16.09 -30.28 -32.39
N VAL A 231 -16.38 -29.01 -32.67
CA VAL A 231 -16.84 -28.50 -33.97
C VAL A 231 -15.76 -27.68 -34.68
N ASP A 232 -15.86 -27.54 -36.02
CA ASP A 232 -14.94 -26.72 -36.80
C ASP A 232 -15.10 -25.20 -36.58
N ILE A 233 -14.11 -24.42 -37.03
CA ILE A 233 -14.06 -22.96 -36.85
C ILE A 233 -15.29 -22.27 -37.47
N ILE A 234 -15.79 -22.77 -38.61
CA ILE A 234 -16.91 -22.14 -39.34
C ILE A 234 -18.22 -22.29 -38.58
N ALA A 235 -18.45 -23.44 -37.94
CA ALA A 235 -19.63 -23.66 -37.13
C ALA A 235 -19.46 -23.13 -35.69
N GLN A 236 -18.25 -23.05 -35.11
CA GLN A 236 -18.01 -22.35 -33.83
C GLN A 236 -18.54 -20.90 -33.85
N HIS A 237 -18.26 -20.13 -34.90
CA HIS A 237 -18.80 -18.77 -35.10
C HIS A 237 -20.35 -18.74 -35.10
N GLN A 238 -20.99 -19.71 -35.77
CA GLN A 238 -22.45 -19.82 -35.85
C GLN A 238 -23.06 -20.17 -34.48
N VAL A 239 -22.39 -21.05 -33.72
CA VAL A 239 -22.76 -21.47 -32.38
C VAL A 239 -22.72 -20.29 -31.39
N LEU A 240 -21.65 -19.49 -31.39
CA LEU A 240 -21.58 -18.26 -30.58
C LEU A 240 -22.70 -17.29 -30.98
N THR A 241 -22.92 -17.10 -32.28
CA THR A 241 -23.97 -16.20 -32.80
C THR A 241 -25.38 -16.64 -32.42
N CYS A 242 -25.70 -17.93 -32.45
CA CYS A 242 -27.02 -18.45 -32.13
C CYS A 242 -27.28 -18.55 -30.61
N MET A 243 -26.24 -18.53 -29.78
CA MET A 243 -26.33 -18.54 -28.32
C MET A 243 -26.74 -17.17 -27.72
N ALA A 244 -26.39 -16.05 -28.37
CA ALA A 244 -26.65 -14.71 -27.83
C ALA A 244 -28.11 -14.45 -27.39
N PRO A 245 -29.17 -14.82 -28.14
CA PRO A 245 -30.55 -14.58 -27.71
C PRO A 245 -30.95 -15.33 -26.43
N TRP A 246 -30.30 -16.46 -26.12
CA TRP A 246 -30.56 -17.20 -24.87
C TRP A 246 -29.89 -16.54 -23.67
N ILE A 247 -28.77 -15.84 -23.89
CA ILE A 247 -28.05 -15.09 -22.86
C ILE A 247 -28.86 -13.88 -22.37
N GLU A 248 -29.73 -13.28 -23.20
CA GLU A 248 -30.62 -12.17 -22.82
C GLU A 248 -31.50 -12.50 -21.60
N ASN A 249 -31.87 -13.76 -21.41
CA ASN A 249 -32.71 -14.21 -20.30
C ASN A 249 -31.93 -14.46 -18.99
N LEU A 250 -30.59 -14.51 -19.03
CA LEU A 250 -29.79 -14.93 -17.88
C LEU A 250 -29.80 -13.87 -16.77
N ASN A 251 -29.99 -14.32 -15.53
CA ASN A 251 -29.97 -13.49 -14.34
C ASN A 251 -29.11 -14.13 -13.25
N PHE A 252 -27.84 -13.71 -13.19
CA PHE A 252 -26.86 -14.31 -12.27
C PHE A 252 -27.20 -14.12 -10.79
N VAL A 253 -28.01 -13.11 -10.43
CA VAL A 253 -28.48 -12.92 -9.04
C VAL A 253 -29.44 -14.03 -8.63
N ARG A 254 -30.41 -14.39 -9.49
CA ARG A 254 -31.34 -15.52 -9.25
C ARG A 254 -30.59 -16.85 -9.27
N LEU A 255 -29.70 -17.03 -10.24
CA LEU A 255 -28.89 -18.25 -10.41
C LEU A 255 -27.92 -18.53 -9.26
N LYS A 256 -27.59 -17.52 -8.45
CA LYS A 256 -26.64 -17.69 -7.32
C LYS A 256 -27.17 -18.64 -6.25
N GLU A 257 -28.48 -18.64 -6.02
CA GLU A 257 -29.13 -19.50 -5.01
C GLU A 257 -29.11 -20.99 -5.41
N SER A 258 -29.00 -21.30 -6.70
CA SER A 258 -29.00 -22.66 -7.24
C SER A 258 -27.60 -23.22 -7.55
N GLY A 259 -26.54 -22.41 -7.39
CA GLY A 259 -25.16 -22.76 -7.75
C GLY A 259 -24.88 -22.74 -9.27
N TRP A 260 -25.89 -22.52 -10.10
CA TRP A 260 -25.76 -22.50 -11.56
C TRP A 260 -24.99 -21.28 -12.08
N SER A 261 -25.03 -20.15 -11.36
CA SER A 261 -24.31 -18.94 -11.76
C SER A 261 -22.81 -19.20 -11.93
N GLU A 262 -22.21 -19.95 -11.00
CA GLU A 262 -20.77 -20.23 -10.99
C GLU A 262 -20.36 -21.15 -12.14
N ARG A 263 -21.17 -22.18 -12.44
CA ARG A 263 -20.93 -23.12 -13.54
C ARG A 263 -21.00 -22.42 -14.91
N LEU A 264 -21.99 -21.56 -15.09
CA LEU A 264 -22.19 -20.85 -16.34
C LEU A 264 -21.14 -19.75 -16.53
N LEU A 265 -20.73 -19.06 -15.47
CA LEU A 265 -19.61 -18.11 -15.50
C LEU A 265 -18.27 -18.80 -15.77
N LYS A 266 -18.01 -19.97 -15.18
CA LYS A 266 -16.84 -20.82 -15.53
C LYS A 266 -16.83 -21.23 -17.00
N SER A 267 -18.00 -21.57 -17.56
CA SER A 267 -18.13 -21.91 -18.98
C SER A 267 -17.89 -20.69 -19.89
N LEU A 268 -18.51 -19.54 -19.60
CA LEU A 268 -18.28 -18.28 -20.33
C LEU A 268 -16.82 -17.82 -20.27
N TYR A 269 -16.18 -17.93 -19.10
CA TYR A 269 -14.76 -17.63 -18.91
C TYR A 269 -13.86 -18.54 -19.76
N TYR A 270 -14.09 -19.87 -19.73
CA TYR A 270 -13.35 -20.82 -20.56
C TYR A 270 -13.48 -20.52 -22.06
N VAL A 271 -14.70 -20.21 -22.52
CA VAL A 271 -14.97 -19.85 -23.92
C VAL A 271 -14.25 -18.56 -24.30
N THR A 272 -14.24 -17.56 -23.41
CA THR A 272 -13.51 -16.28 -23.62
C THR A 272 -12.00 -16.49 -23.69
N TRP A 273 -11.45 -17.35 -22.82
CA TRP A 273 -10.04 -17.72 -22.80
C TRP A 273 -9.61 -18.42 -24.10
N LYS A 274 -10.39 -19.39 -24.55
CA LYS A 274 -10.04 -20.26 -25.67
C LYS A 274 -10.29 -19.64 -27.06
N HIS A 275 -11.38 -18.87 -27.18
CA HIS A 275 -11.87 -18.37 -28.46
C HIS A 275 -11.85 -16.85 -28.60
N GLY A 276 -11.60 -16.07 -27.54
CA GLY A 276 -11.64 -14.60 -27.58
C GLY A 276 -10.65 -13.95 -28.56
N ASP A 277 -9.54 -14.61 -28.90
CA ASP A 277 -8.59 -14.13 -29.91
C ASP A 277 -9.00 -14.52 -31.35
N GLN A 278 -9.90 -15.50 -31.50
CA GLN A 278 -10.37 -16.01 -32.79
C GLN A 278 -11.69 -15.35 -33.22
N PHE A 279 -12.56 -15.05 -32.24
CA PHE A 279 -13.92 -14.53 -32.40
C PHE A 279 -14.17 -13.34 -31.45
N PRO A 280 -13.38 -12.25 -31.55
CA PRO A 280 -13.47 -11.14 -30.60
C PRO A 280 -14.84 -10.44 -30.64
N ASP A 281 -15.39 -10.22 -31.84
CA ASP A 281 -16.67 -9.53 -32.05
C ASP A 281 -17.85 -10.32 -31.47
N GLU A 282 -17.83 -11.65 -31.63
CA GLU A 282 -18.86 -12.55 -31.12
C GLU A 282 -18.78 -12.68 -29.60
N ILE A 283 -17.57 -12.77 -29.04
CA ILE A 283 -17.34 -12.87 -27.60
C ILE A 283 -17.69 -11.53 -26.92
N GLU A 284 -17.32 -10.39 -27.52
CA GLU A 284 -17.78 -9.07 -27.09
C GLU A 284 -19.30 -8.97 -27.11
N LYS A 285 -19.95 -9.45 -28.18
CA LYS A 285 -21.41 -9.47 -28.27
C LYS A 285 -22.04 -10.31 -27.16
N LEU A 286 -21.51 -11.49 -26.83
CA LEU A 286 -22.03 -12.33 -25.74
C LEU A 286 -21.93 -11.62 -24.38
N TRP A 287 -20.78 -11.02 -24.05
CA TRP A 287 -20.62 -10.26 -22.81
C TRP A 287 -21.44 -8.97 -22.78
N SER A 288 -21.61 -8.31 -23.93
CA SER A 288 -22.51 -7.16 -24.08
C SER A 288 -23.97 -7.56 -23.83
N THR A 289 -24.38 -8.75 -24.29
CA THR A 289 -25.70 -9.30 -24.01
C THR A 289 -25.86 -9.63 -22.52
N VAL A 290 -24.85 -10.23 -21.86
CA VAL A 290 -24.84 -10.40 -20.40
C VAL A 290 -25.02 -9.05 -19.67
N ALA A 291 -24.28 -8.03 -20.11
CA ALA A 291 -24.25 -6.70 -19.50
C ALA A 291 -25.55 -5.90 -19.69
N SER A 292 -26.30 -6.17 -20.77
CA SER A 292 -27.60 -5.52 -21.05
C SER A 292 -28.60 -5.65 -19.88
N ASN A 293 -28.48 -6.72 -19.09
CA ASN A 293 -29.12 -6.85 -17.79
C ASN A 293 -28.16 -6.38 -16.69
N THR A 294 -28.30 -5.13 -16.25
CA THR A 294 -27.47 -4.46 -15.21
C THR A 294 -27.29 -5.27 -13.92
N ARG A 295 -28.22 -6.19 -13.59
CA ARG A 295 -28.11 -7.05 -12.40
C ARG A 295 -26.99 -8.10 -12.52
N ASN A 296 -26.49 -8.37 -13.73
CA ASN A 296 -25.44 -9.34 -14.00
C ASN A 296 -24.02 -8.79 -13.75
N ILE A 297 -23.82 -7.46 -13.83
CA ILE A 297 -22.49 -6.82 -13.74
C ILE A 297 -21.75 -7.21 -12.44
N ILE A 298 -22.37 -6.96 -11.29
CA ILE A 298 -21.75 -7.20 -9.97
C ILE A 298 -21.44 -8.69 -9.73
N PRO A 299 -22.33 -9.66 -10.04
CA PRO A 299 -22.00 -11.08 -10.03
C PRO A 299 -20.81 -11.47 -10.92
N VAL A 300 -20.70 -10.94 -12.14
CA VAL A 300 -19.58 -11.25 -13.05
C VAL A 300 -18.27 -10.70 -12.50
N LEU A 301 -18.23 -9.44 -12.06
CA LEU A 301 -17.03 -8.82 -11.50
C LEU A 301 -16.57 -9.54 -10.22
N ASN A 302 -17.50 -9.91 -9.34
CA ASN A 302 -17.18 -10.70 -8.14
C ASN A 302 -16.62 -12.08 -8.50
N PHE A 303 -17.17 -12.73 -9.53
CA PHE A 303 -16.63 -13.99 -10.04
C PHE A 303 -15.20 -13.82 -10.54
N LEU A 304 -14.91 -12.78 -11.34
CA LEU A 304 -13.56 -12.50 -11.82
C LEU A 304 -12.59 -12.26 -10.65
N ILE A 305 -12.92 -11.36 -9.72
CA ILE A 305 -12.06 -11.05 -8.55
C ILE A 305 -11.80 -12.31 -7.71
N THR A 306 -12.85 -13.07 -7.39
CA THR A 306 -12.70 -14.32 -6.61
C THR A 306 -11.86 -15.34 -7.37
N ARG A 307 -12.04 -15.45 -8.69
CA ARG A 307 -11.28 -16.35 -9.55
C ARG A 307 -9.81 -15.97 -9.62
N GLY A 308 -9.50 -14.67 -9.67
CA GLY A 308 -8.13 -14.17 -9.62
C GLY A 308 -7.42 -14.60 -8.34
N ILE A 309 -8.06 -14.46 -7.18
CA ILE A 309 -7.51 -14.92 -5.89
C ILE A 309 -7.33 -16.44 -5.88
N GLU A 310 -8.33 -17.22 -6.31
CA GLU A 310 -8.20 -18.69 -6.44
C GLU A 310 -7.00 -19.10 -7.32
N ASP A 311 -6.81 -18.45 -8.47
CA ASP A 311 -5.72 -18.76 -9.40
C ASP A 311 -4.35 -18.27 -8.87
N CYS A 312 -4.33 -17.27 -7.96
CA CYS A 312 -3.13 -16.86 -7.21
C CYS A 312 -2.72 -17.91 -6.16
N ASP A 313 -3.66 -18.27 -5.28
CA ASP A 313 -3.42 -19.20 -4.16
C ASP A 313 -3.04 -20.61 -4.63
N ALA A 314 -3.62 -21.05 -5.76
CA ALA A 314 -3.44 -22.41 -6.26
C ALA A 314 -2.05 -22.69 -6.88
N ASN A 315 -1.30 -21.66 -7.31
CA ASN A 315 -0.08 -21.82 -8.11
C ASN A 315 1.12 -21.02 -7.57
N PRO A 316 1.73 -21.38 -6.42
CA PRO A 316 2.85 -20.65 -5.82
C PRO A 316 4.24 -20.95 -6.43
N SER A 317 4.33 -21.51 -7.65
CA SER A 317 5.61 -21.92 -8.27
C SER A 317 5.86 -21.26 -9.65
N ALA A 318 7.12 -20.94 -9.95
CA ALA A 318 7.55 -20.03 -11.03
C ALA A 318 7.15 -20.35 -12.49
N GLU A 319 6.31 -21.35 -12.75
CA GLU A 319 5.55 -21.48 -14.01
C GLU A 319 4.37 -20.45 -14.08
N ILE A 320 4.10 -19.76 -12.96
CA ILE A 320 3.18 -18.63 -12.71
C ILE A 320 2.93 -17.69 -13.91
N THR A 321 3.97 -17.18 -14.57
CA THR A 321 3.82 -16.01 -15.47
C THR A 321 2.86 -16.28 -16.64
N GLY A 322 2.78 -17.53 -17.09
CA GLY A 322 1.84 -17.92 -18.15
C GLY A 322 0.38 -17.95 -17.70
N ALA A 323 0.10 -18.56 -16.54
CA ALA A 323 -1.25 -18.71 -16.01
C ALA A 323 -1.87 -17.36 -15.60
N PHE A 324 -1.11 -16.54 -14.89
CA PHE A 324 -1.53 -15.20 -14.49
C PHE A 324 -1.77 -14.30 -15.69
N ALA A 325 -0.88 -14.32 -16.70
CA ALA A 325 -1.10 -13.59 -17.95
C ALA A 325 -2.38 -14.03 -18.67
N THR A 326 -2.71 -15.34 -18.67
CA THR A 326 -4.00 -15.79 -19.23
C THR A 326 -5.21 -15.33 -18.42
N TYR A 327 -5.15 -15.34 -17.08
CA TYR A 327 -6.22 -14.81 -16.24
C TYR A 327 -6.45 -13.32 -16.50
N PHE A 328 -5.40 -12.48 -16.43
CA PHE A 328 -5.54 -11.04 -16.62
C PHE A 328 -5.98 -10.68 -18.04
N SER A 329 -5.50 -11.40 -19.07
CA SER A 329 -5.96 -11.22 -20.46
C SER A 329 -7.48 -11.40 -20.58
N VAL A 330 -8.03 -12.45 -19.94
CA VAL A 330 -9.48 -12.72 -19.97
C VAL A 330 -10.25 -11.75 -19.08
N ALA A 331 -9.82 -11.55 -17.84
CA ALA A 331 -10.54 -10.72 -16.88
C ALA A 331 -10.60 -9.24 -17.30
N LYS A 332 -9.51 -8.69 -17.86
CA LYS A 332 -9.49 -7.34 -18.44
C LYS A 332 -10.43 -7.23 -19.64
N ARG A 333 -10.36 -8.18 -20.57
CA ARG A 333 -11.24 -8.25 -21.75
C ARG A 333 -12.72 -8.28 -21.38
N VAL A 334 -13.11 -9.15 -20.43
CA VAL A 334 -14.50 -9.20 -19.94
C VAL A 334 -14.90 -7.87 -19.29
N SER A 335 -14.07 -7.33 -18.40
CA SER A 335 -14.38 -6.09 -17.67
C SER A 335 -14.52 -4.88 -18.61
N LEU A 336 -13.72 -4.82 -19.68
CA LEU A 336 -13.84 -3.83 -20.74
C LEU A 336 -15.19 -3.95 -21.49
N TYR A 337 -15.61 -5.17 -21.85
CA TYR A 337 -16.91 -5.39 -22.50
C TYR A 337 -18.11 -5.04 -21.59
N LEU A 338 -18.01 -5.30 -20.27
CA LEU A 338 -19.01 -4.84 -19.31
C LEU A 338 -19.05 -3.31 -19.25
N ALA A 339 -17.88 -2.66 -19.18
CA ALA A 339 -17.78 -1.21 -19.12
C ALA A 339 -18.32 -0.51 -20.38
N ARG A 340 -18.16 -1.08 -21.58
CA ARG A 340 -18.73 -0.51 -22.82
C ARG A 340 -20.27 -0.46 -22.86
N ILE A 341 -20.96 -1.26 -22.03
CA ILE A 341 -22.43 -1.29 -21.95
C ILE A 341 -22.95 -0.62 -20.68
N CYS A 342 -22.26 -0.77 -19.56
CA CYS A 342 -22.64 -0.24 -18.25
C CYS A 342 -21.40 0.34 -17.53
N PRO A 343 -20.81 1.45 -18.02
CA PRO A 343 -19.54 1.98 -17.55
C PRO A 343 -19.61 2.37 -16.07
N GLN A 344 -20.49 3.30 -15.71
CA GLN A 344 -20.71 3.74 -14.33
C GLN A 344 -20.83 2.58 -13.33
N GLN A 345 -21.74 1.62 -13.55
CA GLN A 345 -21.93 0.50 -12.61
C GLN A 345 -20.71 -0.44 -12.52
N THR A 346 -19.98 -0.60 -13.61
CA THR A 346 -18.75 -1.42 -13.65
C THR A 346 -17.63 -0.72 -12.87
N ILE A 347 -17.45 0.58 -13.11
CA ILE A 347 -16.46 1.43 -12.43
C ILE A 347 -16.80 1.53 -10.94
N ASP A 348 -18.03 1.88 -10.57
CA ASP A 348 -18.45 2.04 -9.17
C ASP A 348 -18.25 0.76 -8.35
N HIS A 349 -18.50 -0.43 -8.93
CA HIS A 349 -18.27 -1.67 -8.21
C HIS A 349 -16.76 -1.96 -8.03
N LEU A 350 -15.95 -1.75 -9.06
CA LEU A 350 -14.49 -1.93 -8.95
C LEU A 350 -13.86 -0.89 -8.02
N VAL A 351 -14.34 0.36 -8.03
CA VAL A 351 -13.93 1.42 -7.12
C VAL A 351 -14.39 1.14 -5.69
N PHE A 352 -15.57 0.55 -5.50
CA PHE A 352 -16.01 0.07 -4.19
C PHE A 352 -15.06 -1.01 -3.63
N GLU A 353 -14.70 -2.01 -4.42
CA GLU A 353 -13.72 -3.04 -4.03
C GLU A 353 -12.35 -2.40 -3.74
N LEU A 354 -11.90 -1.48 -4.59
CA LEU A 354 -10.66 -0.71 -4.38
C LEU A 354 -10.66 0.09 -3.06
N SER A 355 -11.80 0.65 -2.67
CA SER A 355 -11.96 1.36 -1.40
C SER A 355 -11.84 0.45 -0.18
N GLN A 356 -12.06 -0.87 -0.33
CA GLN A 356 -11.93 -1.82 0.77
C GLN A 356 -10.46 -2.07 1.15
N ARG A 357 -9.46 -1.72 0.32
CA ARG A 357 -8.02 -1.77 0.69
C ARG A 357 -7.71 -1.02 1.99
N MET A 358 -8.45 0.06 2.26
CA MET A 358 -8.34 0.80 3.52
C MET A 358 -8.63 -0.07 4.76
N LEU A 359 -9.35 -1.18 4.59
CA LEU A 359 -9.79 -2.11 5.63
C LEU A 359 -9.19 -3.53 5.48
N GLU A 360 -8.32 -3.76 4.50
CA GLU A 360 -7.60 -5.03 4.35
C GLU A 360 -6.52 -5.11 5.45
N ASP A 361 -6.51 -6.18 6.24
CA ASP A 361 -5.49 -6.37 7.28
C ASP A 361 -4.16 -6.77 6.63
N ASP A 362 -3.15 -5.91 6.78
CA ASP A 362 -1.79 -6.13 6.29
C ASP A 362 -1.11 -7.22 7.16
N GLU A 363 -1.08 -8.47 6.68
CA GLU A 363 -0.14 -9.48 7.21
C GLU A 363 1.27 -9.17 6.69
N GLU A 364 1.82 -7.98 7.03
CA GLU A 364 3.22 -7.66 6.75
C GLU A 364 4.10 -8.79 7.32
N PRO A 365 4.85 -9.53 6.48
CA PRO A 365 5.80 -10.52 6.98
C PRO A 365 6.91 -9.72 7.67
N VAL A 366 6.82 -9.62 9.00
CA VAL A 366 7.75 -8.86 9.85
C VAL A 366 9.17 -9.26 9.45
N ARG A 367 9.81 -8.42 8.64
CA ARG A 367 11.22 -8.60 8.28
C ARG A 367 11.96 -8.55 9.60
N LEU A 368 12.47 -9.71 10.01
CA LEU A 368 13.17 -9.87 11.29
C LEU A 368 14.58 -9.27 11.20
N GLY A 369 14.66 -8.00 10.76
CA GLY A 369 15.75 -7.12 11.12
C GLY A 369 15.87 -7.17 12.63
N LYS A 370 17.11 -7.37 13.11
CA LYS A 370 17.40 -7.61 14.52
C LYS A 370 16.57 -6.67 15.38
N VAL A 371 15.74 -7.25 16.25
CA VAL A 371 15.15 -6.50 17.36
C VAL A 371 16.31 -6.08 18.23
N ASP A 372 16.77 -4.86 18.02
CA ASP A 372 17.77 -4.22 18.84
C ASP A 372 17.08 -3.97 20.19
N VAL A 373 17.29 -4.89 21.14
CA VAL A 373 16.79 -4.79 22.53
C VAL A 373 17.38 -3.54 23.24
N SER A 374 18.37 -2.91 22.60
CA SER A 374 18.96 -1.58 22.84
C SER A 374 18.08 -0.39 22.42
N ALA A 375 16.98 -0.58 21.70
CA ALA A 375 16.01 0.47 21.35
C ALA A 375 15.18 0.91 22.57
N ASN A 376 15.87 1.36 23.62
CA ASN A 376 15.31 2.15 24.70
C ASN A 376 14.51 3.28 24.07
N VAL A 377 13.18 3.28 24.28
CA VAL A 377 12.29 4.37 23.89
C VAL A 377 12.92 5.68 24.38
N VAL A 378 13.31 6.56 23.46
CA VAL A 378 14.17 7.72 23.76
C VAL A 378 13.37 8.81 24.48
N LEU A 379 13.19 8.56 25.78
CA LEU A 379 12.54 9.39 26.78
C LEU A 379 13.59 10.30 27.44
N GLU A 380 14.23 11.17 26.65
CA GLU A 380 15.41 11.96 27.08
C GLU A 380 15.21 12.72 28.38
N PHE A 381 14.04 13.35 28.57
CA PHE A 381 13.72 14.13 29.79
C PHE A 381 13.85 13.32 31.10
N SER A 382 13.88 12.00 31.02
CA SER A 382 13.93 11.06 32.15
C SER A 382 15.26 10.31 32.29
N GLN A 383 16.26 10.57 31.44
CA GLN A 383 17.60 10.02 31.60
C GLN A 383 18.48 10.97 32.42
N GLY A 384 19.13 10.46 33.47
CA GLY A 384 20.18 11.20 34.18
C GLY A 384 21.50 11.19 33.42
N PRO A 385 22.48 12.02 33.79
CA PRO A 385 23.76 12.11 33.07
C PRO A 385 24.49 10.77 33.04
N THR A 386 24.79 10.29 31.84
CA THR A 386 25.70 9.15 31.63
C THR A 386 27.13 9.58 31.93
N ALA A 387 27.60 9.28 33.14
CA ALA A 387 28.97 9.55 33.55
C ALA A 387 29.98 8.79 32.66
N SER A 388 30.67 9.54 31.80
CA SER A 388 32.01 9.28 31.27
C SER A 388 32.44 7.80 31.07
N GLN A 389 32.09 7.20 29.93
CA GLN A 389 32.93 6.16 29.33
C GLN A 389 34.03 6.80 28.47
N VAL A 390 35.00 7.45 29.13
CA VAL A 390 36.25 7.87 28.47
C VAL A 390 37.21 6.68 28.46
N ALA A 391 37.13 5.87 27.41
CA ALA A 391 38.18 4.90 27.10
C ALA A 391 39.20 5.57 26.15
N THR A 392 40.43 5.71 26.64
CA THR A 392 41.52 6.41 25.95
C THR A 392 41.93 5.70 24.65
N VAL A 393 41.76 6.36 23.51
CA VAL A 393 42.46 6.00 22.26
C VAL A 393 43.85 6.65 22.30
N VAL A 394 44.89 5.83 22.45
CA VAL A 394 46.29 6.24 22.26
C VAL A 394 46.89 5.39 21.16
N ASP A 395 47.49 6.09 20.20
CA ASP A 395 48.06 5.56 18.97
C ASP A 395 49.40 4.85 19.22
N SER A 396 49.61 3.66 18.65
CA SER A 396 50.95 3.09 18.37
C SER A 396 50.90 1.82 17.50
N GLN A 397 51.21 2.00 16.21
CA GLN A 397 52.05 1.05 15.44
C GLN A 397 53.38 0.78 16.22
N PRO A 398 54.15 -0.33 16.01
CA PRO A 398 54.53 -0.72 14.65
C PRO A 398 55.08 -2.16 14.33
N HIS A 399 55.39 -2.36 13.03
CA HIS A 399 56.45 -3.20 12.41
C HIS A 399 56.44 -4.77 12.46
N MET A 400 56.28 -5.34 11.25
CA MET A 400 57.07 -6.42 10.59
C MET A 400 57.57 -7.67 11.36
N SER A 401 57.16 -8.84 10.83
CA SER A 401 57.68 -10.22 11.02
C SER A 401 59.17 -10.38 10.62
N PRO A 402 59.90 -11.52 10.90
CA PRO A 402 59.45 -12.89 10.57
C PRO A 402 60.07 -14.13 11.32
N LEU A 403 59.60 -15.33 10.92
CA LEU A 403 60.24 -16.67 10.92
C LEU A 403 60.39 -17.55 12.20
N LEU A 404 59.92 -18.81 12.01
CA LEU A 404 60.46 -20.13 12.46
C LEU A 404 60.06 -20.82 13.80
N VAL A 405 60.01 -22.17 13.69
CA VAL A 405 60.07 -23.24 14.72
C VAL A 405 58.77 -23.72 15.43
N ARG A 406 58.10 -24.70 14.81
CA ARG A 406 57.98 -26.13 15.24
C ARG A 406 57.68 -26.48 16.72
N GLY A 407 56.56 -27.16 16.96
CA GLY A 407 56.21 -27.93 18.19
C GLY A 407 54.71 -27.80 18.49
N SER A 408 53.81 -28.78 18.35
CA SER A 408 53.80 -30.24 18.66
C SER A 408 53.64 -30.56 20.15
N LEU A 409 52.71 -31.50 20.44
CA LEU A 409 52.29 -32.11 21.73
C LEU A 409 51.05 -31.48 22.40
N ASP A 410 50.10 -32.24 22.99
CA ASP A 410 49.58 -33.59 22.68
C ASP A 410 48.28 -33.88 23.49
N GLY A 411 47.56 -34.97 23.18
CA GLY A 411 46.53 -35.57 24.06
C GLY A 411 45.11 -34.97 23.95
N ALA A 412 44.15 -35.46 23.15
CA ALA A 412 43.71 -36.82 22.77
C ALA A 412 42.82 -37.56 23.79
N VAL A 413 41.50 -37.65 23.53
CA VAL A 413 40.63 -38.76 23.98
C VAL A 413 39.58 -39.13 22.91
N ARG A 414 39.79 -40.30 22.29
CA ARG A 414 38.80 -41.24 21.69
C ARG A 414 37.70 -40.74 20.73
N ASN A 415 37.94 -41.00 19.45
CA ASN A 415 36.95 -41.71 18.63
C ASN A 415 36.98 -43.21 18.94
N VAL A 416 35.83 -43.89 18.82
CA VAL A 416 35.78 -45.33 18.50
C VAL A 416 35.06 -45.47 17.16
N SER A 417 35.77 -46.02 16.19
CA SER A 417 35.27 -46.31 14.85
C SER A 417 34.70 -47.73 14.77
N GLY A 418 33.76 -47.94 13.83
CA GLY A 418 33.07 -49.22 13.64
C GLY A 418 32.58 -49.41 12.21
N ASN A 419 33.50 -49.24 11.25
CA ASN A 419 33.27 -49.62 9.85
C ASN A 419 33.35 -51.17 9.72
N LEU A 420 32.66 -51.79 8.74
CA LEU A 420 32.81 -53.16 8.17
C LEU A 420 31.42 -53.73 7.74
N SER A 421 31.23 -54.64 6.78
CA SER A 421 31.91 -54.90 5.49
C SER A 421 31.21 -56.05 4.72
N TRP A 422 31.00 -55.91 3.41
CA TRP A 422 31.04 -56.95 2.34
C TRP A 422 30.18 -58.24 2.37
N ARG A 423 29.93 -58.74 1.13
CA ARG A 423 29.46 -60.10 0.71
C ARG A 423 27.93 -60.33 0.77
N THR A 424 27.26 -61.08 -0.14
CA THR A 424 27.69 -61.82 -1.35
C THR A 424 26.53 -62.11 -2.33
N SER A 425 26.80 -62.03 -3.63
CA SER A 425 26.56 -63.04 -4.69
C SER A 425 25.31 -63.97 -4.69
N ALA A 426 24.45 -63.83 -5.71
CA ALA A 426 23.77 -64.88 -6.51
C ALA A 426 23.03 -64.23 -7.72
N VAL A 427 23.27 -64.55 -9.01
CA VAL A 427 22.90 -65.77 -9.81
C VAL A 427 21.39 -65.84 -10.07
N THR A 428 20.81 -65.87 -11.30
CA THR A 428 21.24 -66.01 -12.72
C THR A 428 20.15 -65.40 -13.64
N GLY A 429 20.35 -64.92 -14.89
CA GLY A 429 20.89 -65.55 -16.13
C GLY A 429 19.72 -65.96 -17.05
N ARG A 430 19.61 -65.69 -18.37
CA ARG A 430 20.57 -65.64 -19.52
C ARG A 430 20.09 -64.60 -20.58
N SER A 431 20.95 -63.79 -21.22
CA SER A 431 21.71 -64.01 -22.50
C SER A 431 20.83 -64.05 -23.78
N VAL A 432 21.19 -63.46 -24.93
CA VAL A 432 22.45 -63.62 -25.72
C VAL A 432 22.76 -62.41 -26.66
N SER A 433 24.06 -62.09 -26.84
CA SER A 433 24.78 -61.33 -27.92
C SER A 433 24.44 -59.87 -28.31
N GLY A 434 25.47 -58.99 -28.28
CA GLY A 434 25.60 -57.78 -29.14
C GLY A 434 26.61 -58.03 -30.28
N PRO A 435 27.51 -57.10 -30.68
CA PRO A 435 27.58 -55.64 -30.47
C PRO A 435 28.01 -54.84 -31.74
N LEU A 436 28.35 -53.54 -31.57
CA LEU A 436 29.36 -52.71 -32.30
C LEU A 436 28.89 -51.39 -32.97
N SER A 437 29.83 -50.44 -32.96
CA SER A 437 29.82 -48.99 -33.26
C SER A 437 31.01 -48.67 -34.22
N PRO A 438 31.53 -47.43 -34.45
CA PRO A 438 30.96 -46.08 -34.71
C PRO A 438 31.70 -45.31 -35.88
N LEU A 439 31.55 -43.96 -35.97
CA LEU A 439 32.33 -42.95 -36.75
C LEU A 439 32.21 -42.97 -38.32
N ALA A 440 32.53 -41.92 -39.11
CA ALA A 440 32.56 -40.44 -38.99
C ALA A 440 32.94 -39.75 -40.34
N HIS A 441 32.89 -38.41 -40.43
CA HIS A 441 33.52 -37.50 -41.46
C HIS A 441 33.04 -37.64 -42.95
N GLU A 442 33.20 -36.70 -43.91
CA GLU A 442 33.40 -35.21 -43.98
C GLU A 442 33.47 -34.78 -45.50
N VAL A 443 33.51 -33.47 -45.82
CA VAL A 443 34.07 -32.82 -47.07
C VAL A 443 33.24 -32.65 -48.39
N SER A 444 33.39 -31.45 -49.00
CA SER A 444 33.21 -30.98 -50.42
C SER A 444 31.79 -30.86 -51.06
N ILE A 445 31.31 -29.71 -51.61
CA ILE A 445 31.77 -28.77 -52.70
C ILE A 445 31.50 -29.34 -54.13
N PRO A 446 31.07 -28.61 -55.20
CA PRO A 446 30.67 -27.18 -55.39
C PRO A 446 29.31 -26.89 -56.12
N ASN A 447 28.93 -25.59 -56.11
CA ASN A 447 28.43 -24.70 -57.20
C ASN A 447 28.35 -25.23 -58.68
N PRO A 448 27.54 -24.63 -59.63
CA PRO A 448 27.64 -23.19 -59.97
C PRO A 448 26.48 -22.39 -60.67
N THR A 449 26.47 -21.07 -60.41
CA THR A 449 26.34 -19.89 -61.35
C THR A 449 25.12 -19.56 -62.24
N ALA A 450 24.94 -18.23 -62.38
CA ALA A 450 24.44 -17.39 -63.51
C ALA A 450 22.96 -16.96 -63.52
N GLY A 451 22.60 -15.69 -63.78
CA GLY A 451 23.42 -14.45 -63.91
C GLY A 451 22.69 -13.29 -64.66
N ARG A 452 23.28 -12.07 -64.62
CA ARG A 452 22.98 -10.84 -65.43
C ARG A 452 21.71 -10.05 -65.02
N SER A 453 21.80 -8.76 -64.59
CA SER A 453 22.12 -7.50 -65.32
C SER A 453 20.91 -6.90 -66.05
N GLY A 454 20.57 -5.59 -65.99
CA GLY A 454 21.13 -4.47 -65.21
C GLY A 454 20.63 -3.09 -65.73
N GLN A 455 21.04 -2.00 -65.05
CA GLN A 455 21.13 -0.59 -65.52
C GLN A 455 19.91 0.39 -65.59
N LEU A 456 20.06 1.47 -64.78
CA LEU A 456 19.86 2.92 -65.08
C LEU A 456 18.57 3.69 -64.69
N LEU A 457 18.81 4.97 -64.35
CA LEU A 457 18.01 6.04 -63.67
C LEU A 457 17.37 7.04 -64.69
N PRO A 458 16.79 8.23 -64.33
CA PRO A 458 16.21 8.77 -63.06
C PRO A 458 14.82 9.50 -63.19
N ALA A 459 14.24 9.85 -62.02
CA ALA A 459 13.45 11.08 -61.69
C ALA A 459 12.14 11.50 -62.43
N LEU A 460 11.07 11.79 -61.66
CA LEU A 460 10.49 13.15 -61.46
C LEU A 460 9.19 13.16 -60.58
N ILE A 461 9.26 13.85 -59.44
CA ILE A 461 8.37 14.90 -58.86
C ILE A 461 6.82 14.88 -59.04
N THR A 462 6.13 15.31 -57.95
CA THR A 462 4.78 15.94 -57.78
C THR A 462 3.47 15.13 -57.53
N MET A 463 3.01 15.23 -56.26
CA MET A 463 1.67 15.64 -55.78
C MET A 463 0.40 14.79 -56.03
N SER A 464 -0.19 14.27 -54.93
CA SER A 464 -1.49 14.72 -54.35
C SER A 464 -1.84 13.91 -53.08
N GLY A 465 -2.56 14.50 -52.10
CA GLY A 465 -3.05 13.82 -50.88
C GLY A 465 -4.42 13.12 -51.09
N PRO A 466 -5.22 12.83 -50.03
CA PRO A 466 -5.05 13.15 -48.60
C PRO A 466 -5.28 11.97 -47.62
N LEU A 467 -5.19 12.29 -46.31
CA LEU A 467 -5.79 11.64 -45.12
C LEU A 467 -6.32 10.18 -45.21
N SER A 468 -5.72 9.28 -44.43
CA SER A 468 -6.35 8.00 -44.03
C SER A 468 -5.93 7.61 -42.61
N GLY A 469 -6.88 7.06 -41.83
CA GLY A 469 -6.69 6.74 -40.41
C GLY A 469 -5.75 5.56 -40.18
N VAL A 470 -4.89 5.68 -39.16
CA VAL A 470 -3.95 4.62 -38.78
C VAL A 470 -4.68 3.56 -37.96
N ARG A 471 -4.73 2.34 -38.50
CA ARG A 471 -5.23 1.16 -37.79
C ARG A 471 -4.18 0.67 -36.79
N SER A 472 -4.62 0.38 -35.57
CA SER A 472 -3.84 -0.32 -34.55
C SER A 472 -3.50 -1.74 -35.03
N SER A 473 -2.21 -2.06 -35.17
CA SER A 473 -1.76 -3.42 -35.49
C SER A 473 -1.12 -4.08 -34.26
N ALA A 474 -1.90 -4.87 -33.54
CA ALA A 474 -1.37 -5.76 -32.49
C ALA A 474 -0.58 -6.91 -33.16
N GLY A 475 0.75 -6.85 -33.07
CA GLY A 475 1.65 -7.82 -33.67
C GLY A 475 2.05 -8.93 -32.70
N ASN A 476 1.71 -10.18 -33.02
CA ASN A 476 2.14 -11.38 -32.31
C ASN A 476 3.68 -11.45 -32.16
N LEU A 477 4.18 -11.63 -30.93
CA LEU A 477 5.59 -11.95 -30.66
C LEU A 477 5.71 -13.27 -29.90
N ARG A 478 5.83 -14.38 -30.63
CA ARG A 478 6.40 -15.63 -30.11
C ARG A 478 7.90 -15.64 -30.31
N SER A 479 8.64 -15.82 -29.22
CA SER A 479 10.10 -15.88 -29.18
C SER A 479 10.71 -16.91 -30.15
N ARG A 480 11.72 -16.47 -30.93
CA ARG A 480 12.81 -17.31 -31.45
C ARG A 480 14.12 -16.53 -31.49
N HIS A 481 15.08 -16.95 -30.67
CA HIS A 481 16.49 -16.56 -30.84
C HIS A 481 17.05 -17.11 -32.15
N VAL A 482 17.63 -16.24 -33.00
CA VAL A 482 18.78 -16.58 -33.86
C VAL A 482 19.69 -15.35 -33.95
N SER A 483 20.95 -15.53 -33.58
CA SER A 483 22.04 -14.55 -33.76
C SER A 483 22.49 -14.49 -35.22
N ARG A 484 23.00 -13.33 -35.69
CA ARG A 484 24.12 -13.29 -36.65
C ARG A 484 24.77 -11.91 -36.79
N ASP A 485 26.10 -11.92 -36.83
CA ASP A 485 26.99 -10.79 -37.12
C ASP A 485 26.86 -10.23 -38.55
N SER A 486 27.17 -8.94 -38.69
CA SER A 486 28.11 -8.30 -39.66
C SER A 486 27.78 -6.80 -39.70
N GLY A 487 28.69 -5.82 -39.70
CA GLY A 487 30.16 -5.86 -39.71
C GLY A 487 30.70 -4.69 -40.57
N ASP A 488 31.28 -3.67 -39.92
CA ASP A 488 32.07 -2.53 -40.45
C ASP A 488 31.44 -1.64 -41.55
N TYR A 489 31.73 -0.34 -41.74
CA TYR A 489 32.90 0.53 -41.50
C TYR A 489 32.39 1.88 -40.89
N TYR A 490 33.13 2.79 -40.21
CA TYR A 490 34.55 2.91 -39.84
C TYR A 490 34.78 3.99 -38.73
N PHE A 491 36.06 4.17 -38.35
CA PHE A 491 36.79 5.25 -37.61
C PHE A 491 36.20 6.69 -37.61
N ASP A 492 36.45 7.57 -36.62
CA ASP A 492 37.65 7.78 -35.76
C ASP A 492 37.35 8.24 -34.31
N THR A 493 38.17 7.82 -33.35
CA THR A 493 38.48 8.56 -32.10
C THR A 493 39.94 8.31 -31.68
N PRO A 494 40.73 9.34 -31.31
CA PRO A 494 42.16 9.18 -31.00
C PRO A 494 42.43 8.81 -29.53
N ASN A 495 43.53 8.07 -29.32
CA ASN A 495 44.09 7.74 -28.01
C ASN A 495 44.83 8.93 -27.36
N SER A 496 44.84 8.99 -26.02
CA SER A 496 46.04 9.32 -25.25
C SER A 496 45.98 8.82 -23.79
N THR A 497 46.64 7.69 -23.57
CA THR A 497 47.59 7.39 -22.46
C THR A 497 48.33 8.65 -21.93
N ASP A 498 48.75 8.82 -20.66
CA ASP A 498 48.80 8.03 -19.41
C ASP A 498 48.42 8.99 -18.22
N ASP A 499 48.49 8.73 -16.90
CA ASP A 499 49.24 7.77 -16.07
C ASP A 499 48.75 7.80 -14.59
N ILE A 500 49.17 6.85 -13.72
CA ILE A 500 49.29 6.97 -12.23
C ILE A 500 47.96 7.21 -11.43
N LEU A 501 47.40 6.33 -10.56
CA LEU A 501 47.89 5.15 -9.81
C LEU A 501 46.75 4.11 -9.50
N HIS A 502 47.19 2.89 -9.13
CA HIS A 502 46.41 1.67 -8.81
C HIS A 502 45.31 1.83 -7.72
N GLN A 503 44.17 1.10 -7.75
CA GLN A 503 44.00 -0.35 -7.50
C GLN A 503 44.67 -0.84 -6.20
N GLY A 504 44.11 -1.77 -5.40
CA GLY A 504 42.88 -2.54 -5.49
C GLY A 504 42.99 -3.74 -4.53
N GLY A 505 41.89 -4.17 -3.90
CA GLY A 505 41.93 -5.25 -2.89
C GLY A 505 40.63 -6.04 -2.83
N SER A 506 40.65 -7.27 -3.36
CA SER A 506 39.47 -8.14 -3.45
C SER A 506 39.01 -8.67 -2.10
N GLY A 507 37.70 -8.65 -1.86
CA GLY A 507 37.05 -9.28 -0.71
C GLY A 507 35.87 -10.14 -1.16
N ILE A 508 36.05 -11.46 -1.16
CA ILE A 508 34.99 -12.43 -1.46
C ILE A 508 34.07 -12.52 -0.23
N HIS A 509 32.87 -11.97 -0.31
CA HIS A 509 31.83 -12.23 0.69
C HIS A 509 31.09 -13.53 0.36
N GLY A 510 31.05 -14.45 1.32
CA GLY A 510 30.26 -15.66 1.22
C GLY A 510 28.77 -15.34 1.38
N ILE A 511 27.96 -15.80 0.42
CA ILE A 511 26.50 -15.67 0.43
C ILE A 511 25.93 -16.39 1.65
N ASN A 512 25.08 -15.72 2.42
CA ASN A 512 24.52 -16.27 3.64
C ASN A 512 23.43 -17.30 3.30
N ALA A 513 23.38 -18.43 4.02
CA ALA A 513 22.38 -19.47 3.78
C ALA A 513 20.94 -18.93 3.94
N ASN A 514 20.74 -17.91 4.78
CA ASN A 514 19.44 -17.25 4.97
C ASN A 514 19.04 -16.34 3.80
N GLU A 515 20.00 -15.73 3.09
CA GLU A 515 19.71 -14.96 1.86
C GLU A 515 19.33 -15.90 0.72
N LEU A 516 20.00 -17.06 0.64
CA LEU A 516 19.60 -18.12 -0.28
C LEU A 516 18.22 -18.70 0.08
N GLN A 517 17.90 -18.85 1.37
CA GLN A 517 16.57 -19.26 1.83
C GLN A 517 15.48 -18.23 1.45
N SER A 518 15.79 -16.94 1.56
CA SER A 518 14.94 -15.83 1.11
C SER A 518 14.76 -15.78 -0.42
N ALA A 519 15.78 -16.18 -1.19
CA ALA A 519 15.70 -16.26 -2.65
C ALA A 519 15.05 -17.57 -3.16
N LEU A 520 14.97 -18.60 -2.30
CA LEU A 520 14.32 -19.89 -2.58
C LEU A 520 12.86 -19.94 -2.12
N GLN A 521 12.44 -19.00 -1.26
CA GLN A 521 11.03 -18.64 -1.12
C GLN A 521 10.66 -17.77 -2.33
N GLY A 522 10.07 -18.38 -3.35
CA GLY A 522 9.55 -17.64 -4.49
C GLY A 522 8.52 -16.61 -4.03
N HIS A 523 8.51 -15.43 -4.67
CA HIS A 523 7.56 -14.36 -4.39
C HIS A 523 6.13 -14.91 -4.44
N GLN A 524 5.49 -15.00 -3.27
CA GLN A 524 4.08 -15.34 -3.16
C GLN A 524 3.28 -14.09 -3.48
N HIS A 525 2.86 -13.95 -4.75
CA HIS A 525 2.00 -12.85 -5.21
C HIS A 525 0.58 -13.01 -4.64
N LEU A 526 0.43 -12.67 -3.35
CA LEU A 526 -0.84 -12.65 -2.63
C LEU A 526 -1.61 -11.37 -2.99
N LEU A 527 -2.20 -11.35 -4.19
CA LEU A 527 -2.98 -10.21 -4.68
C LEU A 527 -4.31 -10.09 -3.94
N SER A 528 -4.60 -8.89 -3.41
CA SER A 528 -5.85 -8.60 -2.73
C SER A 528 -7.03 -8.40 -3.70
N ARG A 529 -8.25 -8.28 -3.16
CA ARG A 529 -9.44 -7.93 -3.96
C ARG A 529 -9.25 -6.56 -4.61
N ALA A 530 -8.69 -5.62 -3.85
CA ALA A 530 -8.41 -4.28 -4.32
C ALA A 530 -7.29 -4.25 -5.39
N ASP A 531 -6.26 -5.09 -5.28
CA ASP A 531 -5.22 -5.20 -6.32
C ASP A 531 -5.83 -5.64 -7.66
N ILE A 532 -6.65 -6.70 -7.65
CA ILE A 532 -7.31 -7.17 -8.87
C ILE A 532 -8.25 -6.09 -9.42
N ALA A 533 -9.02 -5.41 -8.56
CA ALA A 533 -9.90 -4.33 -9.00
C ALA A 533 -9.12 -3.17 -9.67
N LEU A 534 -7.96 -2.78 -9.12
CA LEU A 534 -7.06 -1.79 -9.70
C LEU A 534 -6.58 -2.22 -11.10
N ILE A 535 -6.16 -3.48 -11.24
CA ILE A 535 -5.66 -4.04 -12.51
C ILE A 535 -6.75 -4.05 -13.60
N LEU A 536 -8.01 -4.27 -13.22
CA LEU A 536 -9.14 -4.21 -14.14
C LEU A 536 -9.52 -2.76 -14.51
N LEU A 537 -9.48 -1.83 -13.52
CA LEU A 537 -9.71 -0.40 -13.75
C LEU A 537 -8.66 0.21 -14.69
N ALA A 538 -7.41 -0.24 -14.64
CA ALA A 538 -6.33 0.23 -15.51
C ALA A 538 -6.66 0.07 -17.00
N GLU A 539 -7.32 -1.02 -17.40
CA GLU A 539 -7.76 -1.25 -18.79
C GLU A 539 -8.95 -0.35 -19.17
N ILE A 540 -9.92 -0.23 -18.26
CA ILE A 540 -11.18 0.52 -18.49
C ILE A 540 -10.93 2.04 -18.59
N ALA A 541 -9.94 2.56 -17.86
CA ALA A 541 -9.62 3.98 -17.76
C ALA A 541 -9.17 4.64 -19.08
N TYR A 542 -8.75 3.86 -20.08
CA TYR A 542 -8.37 4.42 -21.38
C TYR A 542 -9.59 4.82 -22.22
N GLU A 543 -10.67 4.03 -22.22
CA GLU A 543 -11.82 4.30 -23.09
C GLU A 543 -12.77 5.35 -22.51
N ASN A 544 -13.01 5.32 -21.20
CA ASN A 544 -14.02 6.14 -20.50
C ASN A 544 -13.37 7.36 -19.82
N ASP A 545 -14.07 8.50 -19.82
CA ASP A 545 -13.63 9.77 -19.23
C ASP A 545 -14.63 10.31 -18.19
N GLU A 546 -15.86 10.66 -18.59
CA GLU A 546 -16.86 11.26 -17.71
C GLU A 546 -17.24 10.36 -16.51
N ASP A 547 -17.46 9.05 -16.74
CA ASP A 547 -17.86 8.06 -15.70
C ASP A 547 -16.83 7.93 -14.56
N PHE A 548 -15.58 8.34 -14.78
CA PHE A 548 -14.55 8.30 -13.77
C PHE A 548 -14.56 9.51 -12.83
N ARG A 549 -15.19 10.64 -13.20
CA ARG A 549 -15.01 11.93 -12.51
C ARG A 549 -15.45 11.95 -11.05
N GLU A 550 -16.54 11.27 -10.71
CA GLU A 550 -17.02 11.17 -9.32
C GLU A 550 -16.04 10.39 -8.42
N ASN A 551 -15.29 9.46 -9.03
CA ASN A 551 -14.41 8.51 -8.34
C ASN A 551 -12.92 8.94 -8.31
N LEU A 552 -12.54 10.03 -8.98
CA LEU A 552 -11.14 10.51 -9.08
C LEU A 552 -10.42 10.76 -7.74
N PRO A 553 -11.06 11.35 -6.70
CA PRO A 553 -10.43 11.52 -5.39
C PRO A 553 -9.88 10.22 -4.82
N LEU A 554 -10.63 9.13 -4.97
CA LEU A 554 -10.25 7.80 -4.47
C LEU A 554 -9.25 7.12 -5.41
N LEU A 555 -9.46 7.18 -6.72
CA LEU A 555 -8.56 6.57 -7.70
C LEU A 555 -7.15 7.15 -7.65
N PHE A 556 -7.01 8.47 -7.63
CA PHE A 556 -5.71 9.12 -7.47
C PHE A 556 -5.09 8.85 -6.11
N HIS A 557 -5.91 8.78 -5.04
CA HIS A 557 -5.41 8.41 -3.72
C HIS A 557 -4.79 7.01 -3.71
N VAL A 558 -5.55 5.99 -4.12
CA VAL A 558 -5.09 4.58 -4.10
C VAL A 558 -3.91 4.38 -5.05
N THR A 559 -3.94 4.99 -6.22
CA THR A 559 -2.85 4.90 -7.19
C THR A 559 -1.56 5.52 -6.61
N CYS A 560 -1.64 6.65 -5.91
CA CYS A 560 -0.47 7.27 -5.26
C CYS A 560 0.08 6.48 -4.07
N VAL A 561 -0.76 5.90 -3.20
CA VAL A 561 -0.31 5.10 -2.04
C VAL A 561 0.14 3.67 -2.41
N SER A 562 0.03 3.28 -3.69
CA SER A 562 0.44 1.95 -4.19
C SER A 562 1.66 1.99 -5.12
N MET A 563 2.28 3.16 -5.34
CA MET A 563 3.46 3.31 -6.22
C MET A 563 4.79 2.81 -5.61
N ASP A 564 4.74 2.34 -4.38
CA ASP A 564 5.80 1.68 -3.61
C ASP A 564 5.37 0.30 -3.09
N SER A 565 4.38 -0.33 -3.75
CA SER A 565 4.06 -1.74 -3.58
C SER A 565 5.27 -2.63 -3.89
N SER A 566 5.43 -3.73 -3.14
CA SER A 566 6.41 -4.78 -3.46
C SER A 566 6.03 -5.61 -4.69
N GLU A 567 4.75 -5.58 -5.09
CA GLU A 567 4.22 -6.40 -6.16
C GLU A 567 4.36 -5.71 -7.51
N ASP A 568 5.34 -6.13 -8.31
CA ASP A 568 5.65 -5.57 -9.64
C ASP A 568 4.40 -5.39 -10.54
N ILE A 569 3.47 -6.34 -10.50
CA ILE A 569 2.23 -6.31 -11.29
C ILE A 569 1.23 -5.25 -10.83
N VAL A 570 1.18 -4.98 -9.51
CA VAL A 570 0.36 -3.90 -8.95
C VAL A 570 1.00 -2.56 -9.31
N LEU A 571 2.32 -2.45 -9.18
CA LEU A 571 3.09 -1.26 -9.54
C LEU A 571 2.93 -0.88 -11.02
N GLU A 572 3.09 -1.84 -11.94
CA GLU A 572 2.92 -1.60 -13.38
C GLU A 572 1.50 -1.11 -13.70
N HIS A 573 0.47 -1.74 -13.10
CA HIS A 573 -0.91 -1.37 -13.39
C HIS A 573 -1.39 -0.12 -12.62
N CYS A 574 -0.74 0.28 -11.52
CA CYS A 574 -0.90 1.62 -10.94
C CYS A 574 -0.38 2.70 -11.89
N GLN A 575 0.78 2.46 -12.51
CA GLN A 575 1.39 3.38 -13.48
C GLN A 575 0.54 3.47 -14.76
N ASP A 576 0.07 2.35 -15.29
CA ASP A 576 -0.86 2.32 -16.44
C ASP A 576 -2.19 3.01 -16.13
N LEU A 577 -2.80 2.77 -14.96
CA LEU A 577 -4.04 3.43 -14.54
C LEU A 577 -3.87 4.95 -14.48
N LEU A 578 -2.79 5.45 -13.87
CA LEU A 578 -2.54 6.90 -13.82
C LEU A 578 -2.33 7.49 -15.21
N VAL A 579 -1.56 6.82 -16.07
CA VAL A 579 -1.33 7.26 -17.46
C VAL A 579 -2.65 7.32 -18.25
N ASN A 580 -3.49 6.30 -18.11
CA ASN A 580 -4.76 6.21 -18.81
C ASN A 580 -5.75 7.27 -18.33
N LEU A 581 -5.89 7.48 -17.01
CA LEU A 581 -6.70 8.57 -16.44
C LEU A 581 -6.20 9.96 -16.88
N LEU A 582 -4.89 10.24 -16.82
CA LEU A 582 -4.34 11.51 -17.28
C LEU A 582 -4.56 11.73 -18.79
N TYR A 583 -4.52 10.66 -19.59
CA TYR A 583 -4.79 10.74 -21.01
C TYR A 583 -6.27 10.94 -21.32
N SER A 584 -7.19 10.18 -20.73
CA SER A 584 -8.63 10.31 -21.00
C SER A 584 -9.19 11.64 -20.49
N LEU A 585 -8.86 12.05 -19.26
CA LEU A 585 -9.46 13.20 -18.58
C LEU A 585 -8.82 14.56 -18.92
N ALA A 586 -7.60 14.58 -19.46
CA ALA A 586 -6.92 15.82 -19.84
C ALA A 586 -6.30 15.74 -21.25
N GLY A 587 -5.50 14.69 -21.53
CA GLY A 587 -4.80 14.55 -22.81
C GLY A 587 -5.72 14.61 -24.04
N ARG A 588 -6.78 13.79 -24.05
CA ARG A 588 -7.78 13.68 -25.12
C ARG A 588 -8.55 14.98 -25.31
N HIS A 589 -9.03 15.61 -24.24
CA HIS A 589 -9.72 16.90 -24.33
C HIS A 589 -8.80 17.97 -24.94
N LEU A 590 -7.53 18.04 -24.50
CA LEU A 590 -6.50 18.95 -25.06
C LEU A 590 -6.02 18.56 -26.48
N GLU A 591 -6.48 17.44 -27.05
CA GLU A 591 -6.28 17.06 -28.44
C GLU A 591 -7.46 17.40 -29.35
N LEU A 592 -8.66 17.52 -28.80
CA LEU A 592 -9.90 17.76 -29.56
C LEU A 592 -10.24 19.25 -29.74
N TYR A 593 -9.83 20.13 -28.82
CA TYR A 593 -10.05 21.57 -28.92
C TYR A 593 -8.80 22.28 -29.50
N GLU A 594 -8.99 23.14 -30.51
CA GLU A 594 -7.90 23.91 -31.11
C GLU A 594 -7.35 24.95 -30.12
N ILE A 595 -6.07 24.82 -29.79
CA ILE A 595 -5.48 25.21 -28.50
C ILE A 595 -5.10 26.70 -28.43
N GLU A 596 -5.62 27.42 -27.43
CA GLU A 596 -5.17 28.78 -27.08
C GLU A 596 -3.76 28.79 -26.45
N SER A 597 -3.08 29.95 -26.38
CA SER A 597 -1.67 29.99 -25.95
C SER A 597 -1.41 29.46 -24.53
N SER A 598 -2.36 29.62 -23.61
CA SER A 598 -2.31 29.10 -22.23
C SER A 598 -2.49 27.58 -22.16
N GLU A 599 -3.44 27.05 -22.94
CA GLU A 599 -3.75 25.62 -22.98
C GLU A 599 -2.59 24.78 -23.56
N ARG A 600 -1.73 25.41 -24.38
CA ARG A 600 -0.50 24.78 -24.89
C ARG A 600 0.48 24.42 -23.78
N GLU A 601 0.62 25.27 -22.77
CA GLU A 601 1.48 25.00 -21.61
C GLU A 601 0.91 23.85 -20.76
N ASN A 602 -0.41 23.86 -20.52
CA ASN A 602 -1.11 22.76 -19.85
C ASN A 602 -0.94 21.43 -20.61
N LYS A 603 -1.04 21.43 -21.94
CA LYS A 603 -0.80 20.24 -22.76
C LYS A 603 0.65 19.75 -22.68
N HIS A 604 1.62 20.65 -22.68
CA HIS A 604 3.02 20.28 -22.46
C HIS A 604 3.23 19.67 -21.07
N HIS A 605 2.59 20.21 -20.03
CA HIS A 605 2.64 19.67 -18.66
C HIS A 605 2.07 18.25 -18.58
N VAL A 606 0.83 18.03 -19.08
CA VAL A 606 0.17 16.71 -19.12
C VAL A 606 1.02 15.68 -19.87
N VAL A 607 1.50 16.02 -21.07
CA VAL A 607 2.34 15.12 -21.89
C VAL A 607 3.69 14.84 -21.25
N SER A 608 4.29 15.82 -20.55
CA SER A 608 5.53 15.63 -19.79
C SER A 608 5.33 14.67 -18.61
N LEU A 609 4.25 14.85 -17.85
CA LEU A 609 3.89 13.99 -16.72
C LEU A 609 3.64 12.54 -17.17
N ILE A 610 2.86 12.33 -18.24
CA ILE A 610 2.64 11.00 -18.83
C ILE A 610 3.97 10.35 -19.24
N LYS A 611 4.85 11.08 -19.94
CA LYS A 611 6.18 10.57 -20.33
C LYS A 611 7.07 10.25 -19.14
N TYR A 612 7.00 11.03 -18.06
CA TYR A 612 7.75 10.77 -16.84
C TYR A 612 7.30 9.45 -16.19
N ILE A 613 5.99 9.24 -16.03
CA ILE A 613 5.43 8.00 -15.46
C ILE A 613 5.79 6.80 -16.36
N GLN A 614 5.63 6.93 -17.68
CA GLN A 614 6.01 5.90 -18.65
C GLN A 614 7.52 5.57 -18.62
N SER A 615 8.39 6.55 -18.36
CA SER A 615 9.84 6.31 -18.22
C SER A 615 10.22 5.51 -16.97
N LYS A 616 9.26 5.34 -16.04
CA LYS A 616 9.36 4.58 -14.81
C LYS A 616 8.58 3.26 -14.82
N ARG A 617 7.97 2.87 -15.95
CA ARG A 617 7.17 1.64 -16.09
C ARG A 617 7.94 0.42 -15.57
N GLY A 618 7.36 -0.32 -14.62
CA GLY A 618 7.97 -1.52 -14.04
C GLY A 618 9.19 -1.23 -13.16
N SER A 619 9.31 -0.01 -12.64
CA SER A 619 10.32 0.38 -11.65
C SER A 619 9.69 1.21 -10.54
N LEU A 620 10.17 1.03 -9.31
CA LEU A 620 9.68 1.77 -8.15
C LEU A 620 9.84 3.29 -8.37
N MET A 621 8.76 4.03 -8.07
CA MET A 621 8.77 5.49 -8.14
C MET A 621 9.59 6.10 -7.01
N TRP A 622 9.55 5.45 -5.85
CA TRP A 622 10.32 5.74 -4.65
C TRP A 622 10.42 4.48 -3.78
N GLU A 623 11.30 4.49 -2.78
CA GLU A 623 11.42 3.38 -1.83
C GLU A 623 10.22 3.33 -0.87
N ASN A 624 9.81 2.11 -0.51
CA ASN A 624 8.84 1.87 0.56
C ASN A 624 9.52 2.16 1.91
N GLU A 625 9.28 3.36 2.43
CA GLU A 625 9.92 3.91 3.61
C GLU A 625 8.88 4.38 4.62
N ASP A 626 9.05 3.99 5.87
CA ASP A 626 8.20 4.44 6.97
C ASP A 626 8.83 5.59 7.78
N PRO A 627 8.02 6.56 8.24
CA PRO A 627 8.47 7.61 9.13
C PRO A 627 8.77 7.03 10.52
N THR A 628 9.88 7.46 11.10
CA THR A 628 10.27 7.09 12.47
C THR A 628 10.45 8.34 13.32
N LEU A 629 10.50 8.18 14.65
CA LEU A 629 10.72 9.29 15.60
C LEU A 629 11.96 10.15 15.29
N PHE A 630 13.00 9.56 14.71
CA PHE A 630 14.27 10.23 14.38
C PHE A 630 14.39 10.62 12.90
N ARG A 631 13.58 10.00 12.02
CA ARG A 631 13.57 10.22 10.57
C ARG A 631 12.15 10.52 10.14
N ILE A 632 11.78 11.79 10.28
CA ILE A 632 10.47 12.34 9.92
C ILE A 632 10.48 12.81 8.45
N GLU A 633 11.61 13.32 7.97
CA GLU A 633 11.81 13.69 6.56
C GLU A 633 12.24 12.48 5.73
N LEU A 634 11.43 12.14 4.72
CA LEU A 634 11.66 11.03 3.80
C LEU A 634 11.81 11.55 2.36
N PRO A 635 12.82 11.08 1.58
CA PRO A 635 12.93 11.41 0.16
C PRO A 635 11.67 11.03 -0.64
N SER A 636 11.12 9.84 -0.37
CA SER A 636 9.87 9.36 -0.96
C SER A 636 8.69 10.33 -0.77
N ALA A 637 8.54 10.93 0.41
CA ALA A 637 7.47 11.91 0.69
C ALA A 637 7.60 13.19 -0.16
N SER A 638 8.83 13.60 -0.50
CA SER A 638 9.05 14.77 -1.39
C SER A 638 8.68 14.47 -2.85
N LEU A 639 8.98 13.26 -3.33
CA LEU A 639 8.63 12.79 -4.68
C LEU A 639 7.11 12.61 -4.82
N LEU A 640 6.48 12.00 -3.82
CA LEU A 640 5.02 11.86 -3.73
C LEU A 640 4.33 13.23 -3.75
N SER A 641 4.83 14.20 -2.96
CA SER A 641 4.29 15.57 -2.94
C SER A 641 4.38 16.26 -4.31
N ALA A 642 5.53 16.13 -4.99
CA ALA A 642 5.73 16.67 -6.33
C ALA A 642 4.80 16.02 -7.36
N LEU A 643 4.61 14.70 -7.32
CA LEU A 643 3.68 13.97 -8.18
C LEU A 643 2.23 14.44 -7.96
N VAL A 644 1.78 14.52 -6.69
CA VAL A 644 0.43 14.98 -6.32
C VAL A 644 0.16 16.40 -6.83
N GLN A 645 1.11 17.34 -6.68
CA GLN A 645 0.95 18.70 -7.25
C GLN A 645 0.90 18.69 -8.78
N SER A 646 1.73 17.85 -9.41
CA SER A 646 1.74 17.71 -10.86
C SER A 646 0.41 17.17 -11.41
N MET A 647 -0.18 16.17 -10.74
CA MET A 647 -1.47 15.58 -11.07
C MET A 647 -2.63 16.58 -10.93
N VAL A 648 -2.71 17.30 -9.81
CA VAL A 648 -3.75 18.34 -9.62
C VAL A 648 -3.61 19.45 -10.65
N SER A 649 -2.38 19.81 -11.05
CA SER A 649 -2.14 20.81 -12.09
C SER A 649 -2.47 20.29 -13.50
N ALA A 650 -2.41 18.98 -13.73
CA ALA A 650 -2.79 18.33 -14.98
C ALA A 650 -4.32 18.27 -15.17
N ILE A 651 -5.07 17.99 -14.09
CA ILE A 651 -6.55 17.93 -14.09
C ILE A 651 -7.15 19.30 -13.74
N PHE A 652 -6.74 20.34 -14.48
CA PHE A 652 -7.11 21.73 -14.16
C PHE A 652 -8.60 22.06 -14.35
N PHE A 653 -9.36 21.21 -15.07
CA PHE A 653 -10.80 21.38 -15.27
C PHE A 653 -11.64 21.09 -14.01
N GLN A 654 -11.12 20.33 -13.04
CA GLN A 654 -11.85 19.94 -11.82
C GLN A 654 -11.45 20.84 -10.63
N GLY A 655 -12.12 21.99 -10.52
CA GLY A 655 -11.74 23.05 -9.57
C GLY A 655 -11.81 22.68 -8.08
N ASP A 656 -12.56 21.65 -7.71
CA ASP A 656 -12.71 21.17 -6.33
C ASP A 656 -11.83 19.95 -5.98
N LEU A 657 -11.03 19.44 -6.93
CA LEU A 657 -10.24 18.22 -6.77
C LEU A 657 -9.32 18.26 -5.54
N ARG A 658 -8.74 19.42 -5.19
CA ARG A 658 -7.93 19.58 -3.96
C ARG A 658 -8.73 19.30 -2.70
N GLU A 659 -9.98 19.76 -2.64
CA GLU A 659 -10.86 19.64 -1.48
C GLU A 659 -11.46 18.24 -1.36
N THR A 660 -11.86 17.63 -2.47
CA THR A 660 -12.44 16.28 -2.51
C THR A 660 -11.36 15.22 -2.28
N TRP A 661 -10.22 15.28 -2.98
CA TRP A 661 -9.07 14.40 -2.74
C TRP A 661 -8.45 14.63 -1.36
N GLY A 662 -8.40 15.88 -0.89
CA GLY A 662 -7.96 16.18 0.48
C GLY A 662 -8.89 15.58 1.55
N SER A 663 -10.19 15.47 1.27
CA SER A 663 -11.14 14.82 2.17
C SER A 663 -10.95 13.30 2.21
N GLU A 664 -10.76 12.66 1.05
CA GLU A 664 -10.52 11.22 0.97
C GLU A 664 -9.15 10.85 1.58
N ALA A 665 -8.10 11.62 1.29
CA ALA A 665 -6.79 11.42 1.90
C ALA A 665 -6.81 11.55 3.43
N LEU A 666 -7.59 12.49 3.99
CA LEU A 666 -7.73 12.59 5.44
C LEU A 666 -8.50 11.41 6.05
N LYS A 667 -9.52 10.90 5.35
CA LYS A 667 -10.27 9.70 5.76
C LYS A 667 -9.35 8.47 5.82
N TRP A 668 -8.57 8.22 4.78
CA TRP A 668 -7.60 7.12 4.75
C TRP A 668 -6.52 7.27 5.83
N ALA A 669 -5.97 8.47 6.00
CA ALA A 669 -5.00 8.78 7.06
C ALA A 669 -5.52 8.48 8.48
N MET A 670 -6.85 8.53 8.70
CA MET A 670 -7.47 8.32 9.99
C MET A 670 -8.08 6.93 10.20
N GLU A 671 -8.53 6.24 9.14
CA GLU A 671 -9.33 5.00 9.25
C GLU A 671 -8.64 3.76 8.65
N CYS A 672 -7.44 3.87 8.07
CA CYS A 672 -6.77 2.73 7.43
C CYS A 672 -6.17 1.72 8.43
N THR A 673 -6.33 0.43 8.12
CA THR A 673 -5.68 -0.74 8.76
C THR A 673 -4.17 -0.74 8.60
N SER A 674 -3.66 -0.48 7.40
CA SER A 674 -2.22 -0.38 7.15
C SER A 674 -1.67 0.98 7.63
N ARG A 675 -0.70 0.91 8.55
CA ARG A 675 0.02 2.10 9.05
C ARG A 675 0.78 2.81 7.92
N HIS A 676 1.35 2.06 6.97
CA HIS A 676 2.11 2.63 5.86
C HIS A 676 1.20 3.49 4.97
N LEU A 677 0.06 2.93 4.54
CA LEU A 677 -0.94 3.64 3.75
C LEU A 677 -1.48 4.87 4.49
N ALA A 678 -1.69 4.79 5.81
CA ALA A 678 -2.09 5.93 6.62
C ALA A 678 -1.02 7.06 6.65
N CYS A 679 0.27 6.71 6.76
CA CYS A 679 1.38 7.67 6.65
C CYS A 679 1.45 8.33 5.26
N ARG A 680 1.38 7.54 4.18
CA ARG A 680 1.33 8.07 2.79
C ARG A 680 0.12 8.98 2.59
N SER A 681 -1.02 8.66 3.21
CA SER A 681 -2.23 9.48 3.17
C SER A 681 -2.06 10.85 3.83
N HIS A 682 -1.39 10.91 4.97
CA HIS A 682 -0.98 12.17 5.62
C HIS A 682 -0.06 13.00 4.72
N GLN A 683 0.90 12.36 4.04
CA GLN A 683 1.82 13.02 3.10
C GLN A 683 1.06 13.60 1.89
N ILE A 684 0.11 12.86 1.31
CA ILE A 684 -0.78 13.34 0.22
C ILE A 684 -1.62 14.54 0.69
N TYR A 685 -2.25 14.47 1.87
CA TYR A 685 -3.02 15.59 2.43
C TYR A 685 -2.19 16.87 2.54
N ARG A 686 -0.96 16.77 3.09
CA ARG A 686 -0.04 17.90 3.23
C ARG A 686 0.42 18.48 1.91
N ALA A 687 0.54 17.65 0.87
CA ALA A 687 0.80 18.13 -0.49
C ALA A 687 -0.41 18.91 -1.03
N LEU A 688 -1.61 18.34 -0.97
CA LEU A 688 -2.84 18.94 -1.54
C LEU A 688 -3.17 20.31 -0.95
N ARG A 689 -2.90 20.51 0.36
CA ARG A 689 -3.21 21.72 1.13
C ARG A 689 -4.68 22.17 1.01
N PRO A 690 -5.68 21.28 1.29
CA PRO A 690 -7.10 21.64 1.23
C PRO A 690 -7.49 22.61 2.36
N SER A 691 -8.68 23.20 2.22
CA SER A 691 -9.32 24.00 3.26
C SER A 691 -9.65 23.18 4.50
N VAL A 692 -9.52 23.80 5.69
CA VAL A 692 -9.75 23.10 6.95
C VAL A 692 -11.23 23.11 7.33
N LYS A 693 -11.79 21.90 7.51
CA LYS A 693 -13.17 21.67 7.98
C LYS A 693 -13.23 21.63 9.52
N SER A 694 -14.37 22.00 10.08
CA SER A 694 -14.60 22.17 11.54
C SER A 694 -14.14 20.98 12.40
N ASP A 695 -14.34 19.76 11.89
CA ASP A 695 -14.21 18.53 12.67
C ASP A 695 -12.80 17.93 12.58
N SER A 696 -12.05 18.24 11.51
CA SER A 696 -10.80 17.57 11.15
C SER A 696 -9.75 17.66 12.26
N CYS A 697 -9.58 18.84 12.87
CA CYS A 697 -8.65 19.04 13.98
C CYS A 697 -9.00 18.20 15.21
N VAL A 698 -10.29 18.03 15.51
CA VAL A 698 -10.76 17.22 16.65
C VAL A 698 -10.48 15.74 16.41
N LEU A 699 -10.72 15.26 15.18
CA LEU A 699 -10.45 13.87 14.80
C LEU A 699 -8.94 13.56 14.87
N LEU A 700 -8.08 14.42 14.33
CA LEU A 700 -6.62 14.24 14.39
C LEU A 700 -6.08 14.28 15.83
N LEU A 701 -6.53 15.21 16.68
CA LEU A 701 -6.18 15.22 18.11
C LEU A 701 -6.67 13.93 18.82
N ARG A 702 -7.81 13.37 18.41
CA ARG A 702 -8.31 12.09 18.91
C ARG A 702 -7.47 10.90 18.41
N CYS A 703 -6.96 10.94 17.18
CA CYS A 703 -5.99 9.96 16.68
C CYS A 703 -4.70 9.99 17.53
N ILE A 704 -4.14 11.17 17.84
CA ILE A 704 -2.99 11.29 18.76
C ILE A 704 -3.33 10.73 20.15
N HIS A 705 -4.52 11.04 20.70
CA HIS A 705 -4.96 10.47 21.98
C HIS A 705 -5.03 8.93 21.95
N ARG A 706 -5.44 8.31 20.82
CA ARG A 706 -5.36 6.85 20.65
C ARG A 706 -3.91 6.36 20.54
N CYS A 707 -3.02 7.06 19.84
CA CYS A 707 -1.60 6.70 19.72
C CYS A 707 -0.89 6.70 21.09
N LEU A 708 -1.17 7.69 21.94
CA LEU A 708 -0.72 7.71 23.34
C LEU A 708 -1.35 6.59 24.20
N GLY A 709 -2.40 5.95 23.68
CA GLY A 709 -2.97 4.68 24.15
C GLY A 709 -1.92 3.58 24.29
N ASN A 710 -1.10 3.42 23.25
CA ASN A 710 -0.10 2.38 23.09
C ASN A 710 1.15 2.94 22.35
N PRO A 711 2.05 3.64 23.05
CA PRO A 711 3.07 4.49 22.44
C PRO A 711 4.34 3.70 22.03
N VAL A 712 4.18 2.66 21.21
CA VAL A 712 5.31 1.96 20.58
C VAL A 712 5.99 2.84 19.51
N PRO A 713 7.29 2.67 19.21
CA PRO A 713 8.02 3.56 18.29
C PRO A 713 7.37 3.75 16.91
N ALA A 714 6.78 2.71 16.32
CA ALA A 714 6.08 2.79 15.03
C ALA A 714 4.78 3.62 15.11
N VAL A 715 4.02 3.49 16.21
CA VAL A 715 2.80 4.29 16.47
C VAL A 715 3.16 5.75 16.77
N LEU A 716 4.28 5.99 17.44
CA LEU A 716 4.80 7.35 17.65
C LEU A 716 5.35 7.98 16.35
N GLY A 717 5.92 7.18 15.43
CA GLY A 717 6.24 7.61 14.07
C GLY A 717 5.00 8.07 13.29
N PHE A 718 3.89 7.33 13.37
CA PHE A 718 2.60 7.76 12.84
C PHE A 718 2.04 9.02 13.56
N ALA A 719 2.24 9.16 14.87
CA ALA A 719 1.82 10.37 15.59
C ALA A 719 2.56 11.65 15.10
N MET A 720 3.79 11.52 14.57
CA MET A 720 4.49 12.63 13.89
C MET A 720 3.79 13.05 12.61
N GLU A 721 3.34 12.10 11.78
CA GLU A 721 2.59 12.39 10.57
C GLU A 721 1.30 13.18 10.86
N ILE A 722 0.62 12.87 11.98
CA ILE A 722 -0.53 13.66 12.44
C ILE A 722 -0.10 15.08 12.86
N LEU A 723 0.97 15.23 13.63
CA LEU A 723 1.45 16.55 14.09
C LEU A 723 1.87 17.44 12.91
N LEU A 724 2.63 16.93 11.95
CA LEU A 724 2.96 17.64 10.71
C LEU A 724 1.71 18.01 9.91
N THR A 725 0.70 17.14 9.89
CA THR A 725 -0.57 17.42 9.21
C THR A 725 -1.31 18.57 9.90
N LEU A 726 -1.37 18.58 11.24
CA LEU A 726 -1.91 19.69 12.02
C LEU A 726 -1.14 21.00 11.79
N GLN A 727 0.19 20.95 11.64
CA GLN A 727 1.01 22.13 11.33
C GLN A 727 0.61 22.73 9.97
N VAL A 728 0.53 21.92 8.92
CA VAL A 728 0.10 22.39 7.59
C VAL A 728 -1.36 22.88 7.59
N MET A 729 -2.25 22.24 8.36
CA MET A 729 -3.62 22.73 8.52
C MET A 729 -3.66 24.14 9.12
N VAL A 730 -2.88 24.42 10.17
CA VAL A 730 -2.79 25.75 10.79
C VAL A 730 -2.13 26.77 9.85
N GLU A 731 -1.13 26.37 9.05
CA GLU A 731 -0.53 27.22 8.02
C GLU A 731 -1.55 27.66 6.94
N ASN A 732 -2.47 26.77 6.58
CA ASN A 732 -3.50 27.01 5.57
C ASN A 732 -4.75 27.75 6.09
N MET A 733 -4.93 27.88 7.41
CA MET A 733 -6.04 28.64 7.99
C MET A 733 -5.83 30.16 7.86
N GLU A 734 -6.88 30.90 7.50
CA GLU A 734 -6.91 32.36 7.73
C GLU A 734 -6.65 32.66 9.22
N PRO A 735 -5.77 33.62 9.57
CA PRO A 735 -5.42 33.92 10.97
C PRO A 735 -6.64 34.18 11.86
N GLU A 736 -7.62 34.93 11.34
CA GLU A 736 -8.87 35.28 12.04
C GLU A 736 -9.74 34.07 12.36
N LYS A 737 -9.58 32.95 11.64
CA LYS A 737 -10.35 31.72 11.86
C LYS A 737 -9.73 30.80 12.91
N VAL A 738 -8.44 30.93 13.24
CA VAL A 738 -7.75 30.02 14.21
C VAL A 738 -8.37 30.11 15.61
N ILE A 739 -8.88 31.28 16.01
CA ILE A 739 -9.58 31.48 17.29
C ILE A 739 -10.86 30.63 17.44
N LEU A 740 -11.44 30.16 16.33
CA LEU A 740 -12.60 29.26 16.31
C LEU A 740 -12.23 27.80 16.63
N TYR A 741 -10.93 27.48 16.72
CA TYR A 741 -10.39 26.15 17.00
C TYR A 741 -9.58 26.11 18.31
N PRO A 742 -10.13 26.54 19.46
CA PRO A 742 -9.38 26.58 20.73
C PRO A 742 -8.84 25.22 21.18
N GLN A 743 -9.42 24.11 20.70
CA GLN A 743 -8.90 22.76 20.90
C GLN A 743 -7.49 22.53 20.33
N LEU A 744 -7.06 23.30 19.32
CA LEU A 744 -5.68 23.25 18.83
C LEU A 744 -4.73 23.84 19.87
N PHE A 745 -5.08 25.00 20.44
CA PHE A 745 -4.31 25.65 21.50
C PHE A 745 -4.21 24.73 22.74
N TRP A 746 -5.36 24.30 23.29
CA TRP A 746 -5.37 23.46 24.48
C TRP A 746 -4.87 22.03 24.22
N GLY A 747 -5.03 21.50 23.01
CA GLY A 747 -4.45 20.23 22.59
C GLY A 747 -2.93 20.26 22.57
N CYS A 748 -2.32 21.35 22.09
CA CYS A 748 -0.88 21.56 22.20
C CYS A 748 -0.43 21.67 23.67
N VAL A 749 -1.12 22.46 24.49
CA VAL A 749 -0.82 22.60 25.94
C VAL A 749 -0.86 21.23 26.63
N ALA A 750 -1.89 20.42 26.37
CA ALA A 750 -2.00 19.05 26.88
C ALA A 750 -0.81 18.18 26.42
N LEU A 751 -0.45 18.24 25.13
CA LEU A 751 0.63 17.46 24.55
C LEU A 751 2.03 17.89 25.03
N MET A 752 2.23 19.15 25.45
CA MET A 752 3.51 19.61 26.03
C MET A 752 3.88 18.91 27.35
N HIS A 753 2.93 18.23 28.02
CA HIS A 753 3.25 17.42 29.21
C HIS A 753 4.03 16.13 28.87
N THR A 754 4.07 15.71 27.60
CA THR A 754 4.72 14.46 27.17
C THR A 754 6.22 14.39 27.50
N ASP A 755 6.71 13.18 27.76
CA ASP A 755 8.14 12.89 27.92
C ASP A 755 8.80 12.35 26.63
N PHE A 756 8.01 12.13 25.57
CA PHE A 756 8.53 11.80 24.24
C PHE A 756 9.12 13.05 23.58
N VAL A 757 10.44 13.24 23.67
CA VAL A 757 11.10 14.52 23.31
C VAL A 757 10.85 14.96 21.87
N HIS A 758 10.90 14.06 20.89
CA HIS A 758 10.67 14.44 19.49
C HIS A 758 9.21 14.86 19.24
N ILE A 759 8.24 14.16 19.86
CA ILE A 759 6.82 14.53 19.83
C ILE A 759 6.65 15.92 20.48
N TYR A 760 7.31 16.16 21.61
CA TYR A 760 7.33 17.45 22.29
C TYR A 760 7.87 18.57 21.37
N CYS A 761 8.98 18.37 20.66
CA CYS A 761 9.50 19.36 19.69
C CYS A 761 8.48 19.72 18.62
N GLN A 762 7.83 18.71 18.02
CA GLN A 762 6.81 18.92 16.99
C GLN A 762 5.52 19.57 17.52
N VAL A 763 5.22 19.39 18.81
CA VAL A 763 4.16 20.11 19.53
C VAL A 763 4.53 21.57 19.79
N LEU A 764 5.79 21.86 20.15
CA LEU A 764 6.26 23.26 20.27
C LEU A 764 6.18 23.98 18.92
N GLU A 765 6.59 23.32 17.84
CA GLU A 765 6.51 23.84 16.46
C GLU A 765 5.08 24.03 15.94
N LEU A 766 4.16 23.15 16.33
CA LEU A 766 2.73 23.34 16.09
C LEU A 766 2.19 24.53 16.89
N PHE A 767 2.56 24.64 18.16
CA PHE A 767 2.10 25.73 19.02
C PHE A 767 2.64 27.09 18.57
N CYS A 768 3.90 27.18 18.10
CA CYS A 768 4.44 28.38 17.44
C CYS A 768 3.53 28.85 16.30
N ARG A 769 3.13 27.94 15.39
CA ARG A 769 2.22 28.27 14.28
C ARG A 769 0.83 28.70 14.75
N VAL A 770 0.31 28.10 15.82
CA VAL A 770 -0.97 28.49 16.43
C VAL A 770 -0.88 29.90 17.01
N ILE A 771 0.16 30.22 17.78
CA ILE A 771 0.29 31.56 18.39
C ILE A 771 0.66 32.64 17.38
N ASP A 772 1.40 32.33 16.32
CA ASP A 772 1.72 33.28 15.24
C ASP A 772 0.47 33.71 14.45
N ARG A 773 -0.63 32.93 14.53
CA ARG A 773 -1.94 33.25 13.95
C ARG A 773 -2.90 33.92 14.96
N LEU A 774 -2.57 33.96 16.25
CA LEU A 774 -3.43 34.49 17.32
C LEU A 774 -2.89 35.82 17.88
N THR A 775 -3.79 36.79 18.10
CA THR A 775 -3.41 38.11 18.61
C THR A 775 -3.59 38.22 20.13
N PHE A 776 -2.49 38.17 20.87
CA PHE A 776 -2.47 38.31 22.35
C PHE A 776 -2.37 39.78 22.84
N ARG A 777 -2.72 40.75 21.97
CA ARG A 777 -2.69 42.19 22.27
C ARG A 777 -3.94 42.71 22.98
N ASP A 778 -5.05 41.97 22.92
CA ASP A 778 -6.29 42.30 23.61
C ASP A 778 -6.79 41.13 24.50
N ARG A 779 -7.84 41.41 25.29
CA ARG A 779 -8.47 40.41 26.17
C ARG A 779 -9.45 39.48 25.46
N THR A 780 -9.73 39.66 24.16
CA THR A 780 -10.74 38.86 23.45
C THR A 780 -10.22 37.44 23.21
N THR A 781 -9.01 37.31 22.66
CA THR A 781 -8.29 36.03 22.53
C THR A 781 -8.12 35.35 23.89
N GLU A 782 -7.74 36.10 24.91
CA GLU A 782 -7.58 35.62 26.29
C GLU A 782 -8.90 35.02 26.82
N ASN A 783 -10.00 35.76 26.74
CA ASN A 783 -11.32 35.31 27.19
C ASN A 783 -11.85 34.09 26.41
N VAL A 784 -11.64 34.03 25.10
CA VAL A 784 -12.11 32.89 24.27
C VAL A 784 -11.34 31.62 24.62
N LEU A 785 -10.02 31.69 24.78
CA LEU A 785 -9.21 30.55 25.20
C LEU A 785 -9.55 30.11 26.63
N LEU A 786 -9.71 31.03 27.59
CA LEU A 786 -10.07 30.69 28.98
C LEU A 786 -11.50 30.14 29.13
N SER A 787 -12.43 30.54 28.26
CA SER A 787 -13.80 30.00 28.28
C SER A 787 -13.89 28.55 27.77
N SER A 788 -12.90 28.12 26.97
CA SER A 788 -12.77 26.78 26.41
C SER A 788 -11.74 25.89 27.13
N MET A 789 -11.10 26.41 28.19
CA MET A 789 -10.14 25.68 29.02
C MET A 789 -10.75 24.40 29.61
N PRO A 790 -10.08 23.24 29.54
CA PRO A 790 -10.56 22.01 30.18
C PRO A 790 -10.65 22.16 31.70
N ARG A 791 -11.76 21.71 32.29
CA ARG A 791 -12.03 21.77 33.75
C ARG A 791 -12.55 20.42 34.25
N ASP A 792 -12.41 20.18 35.55
CA ASP A 792 -12.97 18.99 36.19
C ASP A 792 -14.50 19.09 36.32
N GLU A 793 -15.21 17.98 36.10
CA GLU A 793 -16.68 17.91 36.06
C GLU A 793 -17.38 18.38 37.35
N PHE A 794 -16.68 18.35 38.48
CA PHE A 794 -17.25 18.67 39.79
C PHE A 794 -17.56 20.17 39.99
N ASP A 795 -17.00 21.06 39.18
CA ASP A 795 -17.26 22.51 39.28
C ASP A 795 -18.56 22.96 38.58
N ILE A 796 -19.25 22.06 37.85
CA ILE A 796 -20.47 22.39 37.08
C ILE A 796 -21.76 22.31 37.92
N ASN A 797 -21.70 21.71 39.12
CA ASN A 797 -22.85 21.50 40.01
C ASN A 797 -23.38 22.77 40.72
N GLY A 798 -23.03 23.97 40.24
CA GLY A 798 -23.57 25.24 40.74
C GLY A 798 -24.97 25.57 40.24
N TYR A 799 -25.29 25.33 38.96
CA TYR A 799 -26.46 25.97 38.31
C TYR A 799 -27.19 25.18 37.19
N ALA A 800 -26.91 23.88 36.99
CA ALA A 800 -27.47 23.11 35.87
C ALA A 800 -28.10 21.75 36.23
N SER A 801 -28.71 21.63 37.42
CA SER A 801 -29.68 20.55 37.67
C SER A 801 -31.05 20.96 37.11
N ASP A 802 -31.32 20.65 35.83
CA ASP A 802 -32.68 20.34 35.30
C ASP A 802 -32.70 20.15 33.76
N LEU A 803 -31.82 19.30 33.18
CA LEU A 803 -32.11 18.71 31.85
C LEU A 803 -31.37 17.38 31.54
N HIS A 804 -31.56 16.35 32.37
CA HIS A 804 -31.21 14.98 32.00
C HIS A 804 -32.45 14.06 32.02
N ARG A 805 -32.96 13.71 30.83
CA ARG A 805 -33.75 12.49 30.62
C ARG A 805 -33.75 12.06 29.16
N LEU A 806 -33.64 10.74 28.95
CA LEU A 806 -33.29 10.06 27.70
C LEU A 806 -31.86 10.38 27.22
N GLU A 807 -31.02 9.43 26.80
CA GLU A 807 -31.27 8.02 26.42
C GLU A 807 -30.34 7.02 27.13
N SER A 808 -30.59 5.73 26.95
CA SER A 808 -30.01 4.66 27.75
C SER A 808 -29.26 3.61 26.94
N ARG A 809 -28.13 3.14 27.50
CA ARG A 809 -27.53 1.80 27.34
C ARG A 809 -27.10 1.36 25.93
N THR A 810 -25.79 1.37 25.71
CA THR A 810 -25.09 0.20 25.15
C THR A 810 -23.89 -0.14 26.05
N THR A 811 -23.60 -1.44 26.19
CA THR A 811 -22.68 -1.97 27.22
C THR A 811 -21.35 -2.41 26.61
N SER A 812 -20.31 -1.56 26.64
CA SER A 812 -18.93 -2.02 26.39
C SER A 812 -17.78 -1.11 26.91
N GLU A 813 -18.01 -0.24 27.90
CA GLU A 813 -17.00 0.73 28.39
C GLU A 813 -16.58 0.53 29.87
N ARG A 814 -16.69 -0.69 30.40
CA ARG A 814 -16.50 -0.98 31.84
C ARG A 814 -15.11 -1.49 32.25
N LEU A 815 -14.05 -1.12 31.53
CA LEU A 815 -12.67 -1.58 31.80
C LEU A 815 -11.65 -0.46 32.13
N LEU A 816 -12.10 0.77 32.41
CA LEU A 816 -11.20 1.90 32.78
C LEU A 816 -11.54 2.55 34.14
N SER A 817 -12.09 1.79 35.10
CA SER A 817 -12.48 2.30 36.43
C SER A 817 -11.72 1.67 37.62
N VAL A 818 -10.38 1.59 37.50
CA VAL A 818 -9.39 1.22 38.52
C VAL A 818 -8.12 1.97 38.10
N THR A 819 -7.50 2.94 38.78
CA THR A 819 -7.52 3.43 40.18
C THR A 819 -7.08 4.90 40.24
N GLY A 820 -7.43 5.63 41.31
CA GLY A 820 -6.82 6.92 41.64
C GLY A 820 -7.60 8.15 41.16
N THR A 821 -7.62 9.20 41.99
CA THR A 821 -8.41 10.42 41.79
C THR A 821 -8.04 11.15 40.49
N GLY A 822 -8.88 11.03 39.46
CA GLY A 822 -8.72 11.68 38.15
C GLY A 822 -8.99 13.18 38.14
N LYS A 823 -8.23 13.94 38.94
CA LYS A 823 -8.15 15.40 38.86
C LYS A 823 -7.16 15.81 37.79
N VAL A 824 -7.52 16.81 36.99
CA VAL A 824 -6.60 17.41 36.02
C VAL A 824 -5.48 18.17 36.76
N PRO A 825 -4.21 18.10 36.32
CA PRO A 825 -3.13 18.92 36.88
C PRO A 825 -3.49 20.42 36.84
N ALA A 826 -3.15 21.16 37.90
CA ALA A 826 -3.38 22.60 37.92
C ALA A 826 -2.61 23.29 36.79
N PHE A 827 -3.30 24.11 36.00
CA PHE A 827 -2.68 24.86 34.91
C PHE A 827 -1.95 26.09 35.46
N GLU A 828 -0.62 26.01 35.54
CA GLU A 828 0.24 27.12 36.00
C GLU A 828 0.65 28.09 34.89
N GLY A 829 0.18 27.86 33.66
CA GLY A 829 0.50 28.62 32.45
C GLY A 829 1.34 27.83 31.45
N VAL A 830 1.47 28.36 30.24
CA VAL A 830 2.26 27.72 29.16
C VAL A 830 3.78 27.79 29.42
N GLN A 831 4.31 28.91 29.95
CA GLN A 831 5.75 29.12 30.08
C GLN A 831 6.48 28.02 30.89
N PRO A 832 5.99 27.54 32.05
CA PRO A 832 6.61 26.43 32.76
C PRO A 832 6.77 25.15 31.92
N LEU A 833 5.80 24.88 31.02
CA LEU A 833 5.86 23.74 30.10
C LEU A 833 6.97 23.96 29.06
N VAL A 834 7.09 25.15 28.47
CA VAL A 834 8.16 25.46 27.49
C VAL A 834 9.55 25.41 28.13
N LEU A 835 9.69 25.88 29.38
CA LEU A 835 10.94 25.85 30.14
C LEU A 835 11.44 24.41 30.43
N LYS A 836 10.55 23.40 30.44
CA LYS A 836 10.95 21.97 30.44
C LYS A 836 11.83 21.65 29.22
N GLY A 837 11.50 22.20 28.07
CA GLY A 837 12.20 21.97 26.81
C GLY A 837 13.65 22.47 26.74
N LEU A 838 14.06 23.37 27.65
CA LEU A 838 15.46 23.78 27.78
C LEU A 838 16.34 22.68 28.44
N MET A 839 15.72 21.66 29.05
CA MET A 839 16.39 20.56 29.78
C MET A 839 16.71 19.34 28.88
N SER A 840 16.77 19.51 27.55
CA SER A 840 17.22 18.47 26.60
C SER A 840 17.96 19.10 25.42
N THR A 841 18.97 18.40 24.92
CA THR A 841 19.74 18.71 23.71
C THR A 841 18.93 18.65 22.42
N VAL A 842 17.83 17.92 22.38
CA VAL A 842 16.94 17.84 21.20
C VAL A 842 15.89 18.96 21.23
N SER A 843 15.34 19.30 22.39
CA SER A 843 14.22 20.26 22.47
C SER A 843 14.59 21.72 22.72
N HIS A 844 15.85 22.03 23.10
CA HIS A 844 16.20 23.41 23.45
C HIS A 844 15.98 24.41 22.30
N GLY A 845 16.19 24.00 21.05
CA GLY A 845 16.02 24.86 19.88
C GLY A 845 14.58 25.35 19.74
N SER A 846 13.63 24.42 19.65
CA SER A 846 12.20 24.70 19.57
C SER A 846 11.65 25.39 20.83
N ALA A 847 12.25 25.12 22.00
CA ALA A 847 11.88 25.81 23.26
C ALA A 847 12.32 27.28 23.29
N ILE A 848 13.53 27.61 22.84
CA ILE A 848 13.98 29.00 22.66
C ILE A 848 13.15 29.72 21.58
N GLU A 849 12.84 29.03 20.48
CA GLU A 849 11.98 29.53 19.40
C GLU A 849 10.59 29.92 19.91
N LEU A 850 9.96 29.08 20.75
CA LEU A 850 8.69 29.40 21.37
C LEU A 850 8.79 30.48 22.46
N LEU A 851 9.80 30.40 23.34
CA LEU A 851 10.02 31.44 24.37
C LEU A 851 10.16 32.83 23.72
N SER A 852 10.86 32.94 22.60
CA SER A 852 11.02 34.20 21.87
C SER A 852 9.70 34.82 21.38
N ARG A 853 8.71 33.99 21.01
CA ARG A 853 7.36 34.46 20.62
C ARG A 853 6.50 34.87 21.80
N ILE A 854 6.59 34.15 22.92
CA ILE A 854 5.77 34.42 24.11
C ILE A 854 6.37 35.50 25.05
N THR A 855 7.39 36.23 24.58
CA THR A 855 7.93 37.47 25.18
C THR A 855 6.94 38.64 25.03
N ILE A 856 5.73 38.46 25.56
CA ILE A 856 4.59 39.38 25.41
C ILE A 856 4.15 39.87 26.80
N PRO A 857 4.00 41.18 27.05
CA PRO A 857 3.72 41.71 28.39
C PRO A 857 2.29 41.48 28.91
N THR A 858 1.40 40.93 28.09
CA THR A 858 -0.02 40.67 28.38
C THR A 858 -0.31 39.17 28.51
N CYS A 859 -1.56 38.81 28.82
CA CYS A 859 -2.07 37.43 28.91
C CYS A 859 -1.36 36.54 29.96
N ASP A 860 -1.01 37.09 31.13
CA ASP A 860 -0.40 36.34 32.23
C ASP A 860 -1.27 35.13 32.66
N SER A 861 -2.60 35.23 32.58
CA SER A 861 -3.52 34.11 32.89
C SER A 861 -3.34 32.86 32.02
N ILE A 862 -2.77 33.03 30.82
CA ILE A 862 -2.48 31.95 29.87
C ILE A 862 -1.01 31.55 29.95
N PHE A 863 -0.09 32.52 29.98
CA PHE A 863 1.33 32.22 29.84
C PHE A 863 2.05 31.92 31.16
N GLY A 864 1.55 32.39 32.31
CA GLY A 864 2.10 32.06 33.62
C GLY A 864 1.94 33.17 34.67
N SER A 865 2.02 32.81 35.94
CA SER A 865 1.78 33.70 37.09
C SER A 865 2.41 35.10 36.95
N PRO A 866 1.65 36.19 37.15
CA PRO A 866 2.14 37.56 36.94
C PRO A 866 3.35 37.91 37.82
N ASP A 867 3.44 37.33 39.01
CA ASP A 867 4.52 37.54 39.99
C ASP A 867 5.87 36.97 39.52
N THR A 868 5.85 35.80 38.86
CA THR A 868 7.07 35.02 38.56
C THR A 868 7.38 34.86 37.08
N ARG A 869 6.42 35.10 36.17
CA ARG A 869 6.57 34.87 34.73
C ARG A 869 7.75 35.64 34.13
N LEU A 870 7.93 36.93 34.45
CA LEU A 870 9.04 37.72 33.88
C LEU A 870 10.41 37.23 34.39
N LEU A 871 10.53 36.97 35.70
CA LEU A 871 11.73 36.38 36.32
C LEU A 871 12.10 35.06 35.63
N MET A 872 11.14 34.15 35.48
CA MET A 872 11.39 32.83 34.88
C MET A 872 11.67 32.92 33.37
N HIS A 873 11.08 33.90 32.67
CA HIS A 873 11.39 34.17 31.27
C HIS A 873 12.84 34.60 31.08
N ILE A 874 13.28 35.55 31.91
CA ILE A 874 14.66 36.04 31.92
C ILE A 874 15.61 34.93 32.34
N THR A 875 15.28 34.15 33.38
CA THR A 875 16.13 33.05 33.87
C THR A 875 16.33 31.95 32.82
N GLY A 876 15.32 31.69 31.97
CA GLY A 876 15.43 30.73 30.86
C GLY A 876 16.14 31.27 29.62
N LEU A 877 15.94 32.54 29.24
CA LEU A 877 16.50 33.13 28.02
C LEU A 877 17.88 33.77 28.21
N LEU A 878 18.22 34.29 29.39
CA LEU A 878 19.50 34.97 29.63
C LEU A 878 20.72 34.07 29.42
N PRO A 879 20.71 32.76 29.80
CA PRO A 879 21.79 31.85 29.42
C PRO A 879 21.96 31.69 27.90
N TRP A 880 20.88 31.77 27.11
CA TRP A 880 20.95 31.67 25.65
C TRP A 880 21.46 32.96 24.99
N LEU A 881 21.06 34.12 25.51
CA LEU A 881 21.63 35.42 25.11
C LEU A 881 23.13 35.47 25.44
N GLY A 882 23.52 35.07 26.65
CA GLY A 882 24.92 34.97 27.05
C GLY A 882 25.72 34.05 26.13
N LEU A 883 25.18 32.89 25.75
CA LEU A 883 25.85 31.96 24.82
C LEU A 883 26.16 32.62 23.46
N GLN A 884 25.31 33.52 22.95
CA GLN A 884 25.61 34.20 21.67
C GLN A 884 26.84 35.12 21.76
N LEU A 885 27.11 35.73 22.92
CA LEU A 885 28.32 36.54 23.15
C LEU A 885 29.62 35.72 23.16
N THR A 886 29.56 34.39 23.24
CA THR A 886 30.74 33.51 23.23
C THR A 886 31.09 32.94 21.86
N ARG A 887 30.22 33.10 20.87
CA ARG A 887 30.38 32.53 19.52
C ARG A 887 31.14 33.52 18.63
N GLU A 888 32.47 33.44 18.65
CA GLU A 888 33.32 34.26 17.78
C GLU A 888 32.97 34.04 16.29
N ALA A 889 32.79 35.14 15.55
CA ALA A 889 32.54 35.09 14.12
C ALA A 889 33.88 34.90 13.36
N PRO A 890 34.04 33.85 12.52
CA PRO A 890 35.23 33.70 11.70
C PRO A 890 35.32 34.84 10.66
N PRO A 891 36.48 35.50 10.50
CA PRO A 891 36.58 36.68 9.64
C PRO A 891 36.79 36.30 8.16
N SER A 892 35.73 35.95 7.42
CA SER A 892 35.72 36.08 5.94
C SER A 892 34.36 35.88 5.25
N LEU A 893 34.22 36.56 4.10
CA LEU A 893 33.28 36.36 2.98
C LEU A 893 31.75 36.52 3.23
N GLY A 894 31.28 37.77 3.09
CA GLY A 894 30.45 38.15 1.93
C GLY A 894 28.99 37.72 1.83
N SER A 895 28.50 36.76 2.61
CA SER A 895 27.09 36.38 2.70
C SER A 895 26.64 36.28 4.16
N ALA A 896 25.33 36.40 4.40
CA ALA A 896 24.77 36.29 5.75
C ALA A 896 25.09 34.89 6.32
N SER A 897 25.95 34.85 7.34
CA SER A 897 26.31 33.58 7.98
C SER A 897 25.22 33.15 8.97
N PRO A 898 25.03 31.84 9.22
CA PRO A 898 24.04 31.36 10.19
C PRO A 898 24.22 31.94 11.61
N LEU A 899 25.45 32.32 11.96
CA LEU A 899 25.77 33.03 13.22
C LEU A 899 25.22 34.46 13.23
N GLN A 900 25.21 35.15 12.09
CA GLN A 900 24.67 36.51 11.98
C GLN A 900 23.16 36.55 12.17
N GLU A 901 22.42 35.56 11.64
CA GLU A 901 20.97 35.41 11.85
C GLU A 901 20.65 35.10 13.32
N GLN A 902 21.42 34.23 13.98
CA GLN A 902 21.28 33.94 15.41
C GLN A 902 21.51 35.18 16.28
N ASN A 903 22.52 36.01 15.95
CA ASN A 903 22.78 37.27 16.65
C ASN A 903 21.67 38.30 16.44
N GLN A 904 21.15 38.44 15.21
CA GLN A 904 19.98 39.31 14.94
C GLN A 904 18.76 38.88 15.76
N LYS A 905 18.48 37.58 15.83
CA LYS A 905 17.40 37.03 16.66
C LYS A 905 17.63 37.32 18.15
N ALA A 906 18.86 37.21 18.65
CA ALA A 906 19.18 37.53 20.04
C ALA A 906 18.94 39.01 20.38
N TYR A 907 19.33 39.94 19.49
CA TYR A 907 19.02 41.36 19.66
C TYR A 907 17.51 41.65 19.65
N TYR A 908 16.76 41.00 18.76
CA TYR A 908 15.29 41.12 18.71
C TYR A 908 14.63 40.62 20.02
N VAL A 909 15.03 39.44 20.51
CA VAL A 909 14.54 38.88 21.78
C VAL A 909 14.87 39.81 22.95
N SER A 910 16.10 40.31 23.01
CA SER A 910 16.51 41.26 24.04
C SER A 910 15.70 42.56 24.01
N SER A 911 15.40 43.09 22.82
CA SER A 911 14.53 44.26 22.65
C SER A 911 13.11 44.00 23.18
N ASN A 912 12.54 42.82 22.90
CA ASN A 912 11.23 42.44 23.43
C ASN A 912 11.24 42.29 24.97
N ILE A 913 12.31 41.73 25.56
CA ILE A 913 12.47 41.66 27.02
C ILE A 913 12.57 43.08 27.61
N SER A 914 13.34 43.98 26.99
CA SER A 914 13.43 45.40 27.39
C SER A 914 12.06 46.08 27.40
N ALA A 915 11.26 45.87 26.34
CA ALA A 915 9.89 46.41 26.26
C ALA A 915 8.97 45.85 27.34
N TRP A 916 9.08 44.57 27.69
CA TRP A 916 8.31 43.95 28.79
C TRP A 916 8.75 44.48 30.16
N CYS A 917 10.05 44.65 30.40
CA CYS A 917 10.55 45.26 31.64
C CYS A 917 10.00 46.69 31.83
N ARG A 918 9.98 47.53 30.78
CA ARG A 918 9.32 48.86 30.83
C ARG A 918 7.82 48.77 31.11
N ALA A 919 7.12 47.79 30.53
CA ALA A 919 5.70 47.57 30.79
C ALA A 919 5.39 47.15 32.24
N LYS A 920 6.38 46.60 32.97
CA LYS A 920 6.32 46.32 34.41
C LYS A 920 7.06 47.36 35.27
N SER A 921 7.44 48.51 34.71
CA SER A 921 8.17 49.59 35.42
C SER A 921 9.54 49.19 36.01
N LEU A 922 10.21 48.20 35.39
CA LEU A 922 11.56 47.75 35.75
C LEU A 922 12.60 48.42 34.83
N ASP A 923 12.75 49.73 34.94
CA ASP A 923 13.52 50.54 33.99
C ASP A 923 15.03 50.20 33.97
N ASP A 924 15.65 49.96 35.13
CA ASP A 924 17.06 49.55 35.21
C ASP A 924 17.31 48.24 34.44
N LEU A 925 16.43 47.25 34.62
CA LEU A 925 16.51 45.97 33.93
C LEU A 925 16.21 46.10 32.43
N ALA A 926 15.26 46.98 32.08
CA ALA A 926 14.97 47.28 30.68
C ALA A 926 16.17 47.89 29.96
N GLU A 927 16.96 48.71 30.64
CA GLU A 927 18.14 49.37 30.05
C GLU A 927 19.28 48.38 29.80
N VAL A 928 19.46 47.35 30.63
CA VAL A 928 20.44 46.26 30.36
C VAL A 928 20.09 45.52 29.08
N PHE A 929 18.82 45.11 28.92
CA PHE A 929 18.37 44.42 27.71
C PHE A 929 18.30 45.35 26.48
N ARG A 930 18.11 46.67 26.67
CA ARG A 930 18.29 47.66 25.61
C ARG A 930 19.75 47.66 25.17
N ALA A 931 20.71 47.87 26.06
CA ALA A 931 22.14 47.92 25.77
C ALA A 931 22.61 46.66 25.02
N TYR A 932 22.19 45.46 25.45
CA TYR A 932 22.43 44.23 24.70
C TYR A 932 21.88 44.28 23.26
N SER A 933 20.63 44.73 23.06
CA SER A 933 20.00 44.79 21.73
C SER A 933 20.66 45.76 20.74
N PHE A 934 21.42 46.75 21.23
CA PHE A 934 22.24 47.66 20.42
C PHE A 934 23.69 47.19 20.26
N GLY A 935 24.08 46.04 20.82
CA GLY A 935 25.46 45.55 20.80
C GLY A 935 26.41 46.32 21.72
N GLU A 936 25.90 47.01 22.74
CA GLU A 936 26.71 47.75 23.73
C GLU A 936 27.35 46.82 24.77
N ILE A 937 26.83 45.60 24.92
CA ILE A 937 27.34 44.56 25.84
C ILE A 937 28.05 43.49 25.01
N MET A 938 29.36 43.36 25.24
CA MET A 938 30.26 42.50 24.43
C MET A 938 30.84 41.29 25.19
N SER A 939 30.52 41.11 26.47
CA SER A 939 31.04 39.98 27.25
C SER A 939 30.00 39.42 28.24
N LEU A 940 30.16 38.13 28.58
CA LEU A 940 29.35 37.46 29.60
C LEU A 940 29.40 38.15 30.96
N GLU A 941 30.61 38.55 31.38
CA GLU A 941 30.81 39.17 32.70
C GLU A 941 30.11 40.53 32.78
N ASP A 942 30.16 41.33 31.72
CA ASP A 942 29.47 42.62 31.64
C ASP A 942 27.95 42.45 31.63
N LEU A 943 27.43 41.47 30.86
CA LEU A 943 26.00 41.13 30.84
C LEU A 943 25.50 40.76 32.25
N PHE A 944 26.17 39.83 32.92
CA PHE A 944 25.73 39.35 34.23
C PHE A 944 25.97 40.35 35.35
N ALA A 945 27.05 41.14 35.30
CA ALA A 945 27.31 42.20 36.27
C ALA A 945 26.23 43.29 36.25
N ARG A 946 25.72 43.64 35.06
CA ARG A 946 24.62 44.62 34.92
C ARG A 946 23.24 44.01 35.18
N ALA A 947 22.99 42.77 34.77
CA ALA A 947 21.67 42.13 34.92
C ALA A 947 21.38 41.63 36.34
N SER A 948 22.38 41.14 37.08
CA SER A 948 22.13 40.48 38.38
C SER A 948 21.62 41.42 39.48
N PRO A 949 22.15 42.64 39.68
CA PRO A 949 21.65 43.55 40.70
C PRO A 949 20.15 43.89 40.59
N PRO A 950 19.60 44.32 39.43
CA PRO A 950 18.17 44.61 39.33
C PRO A 950 17.29 43.33 39.41
N ILE A 951 17.78 42.16 38.99
CA ILE A 951 17.06 40.89 39.18
C ILE A 951 16.94 40.54 40.67
N CYS A 952 18.04 40.65 41.42
CA CYS A 952 18.06 40.38 42.85
C CYS A 952 17.22 41.38 43.64
N ALA A 953 17.27 42.67 43.28
CA ALA A 953 16.54 43.74 43.98
C ALA A 953 15.00 43.58 43.89
N GLU A 954 14.48 43.14 42.75
CA GLU A 954 13.02 43.00 42.54
C GLU A 954 12.46 41.68 43.11
N TRP A 955 13.15 40.56 42.88
CA TRP A 955 12.57 39.23 43.12
C TRP A 955 13.13 38.44 44.30
N PHE A 956 14.31 38.77 44.82
CA PHE A 956 14.97 37.96 45.84
C PHE A 956 14.83 38.60 47.24
N PRO A 957 14.68 37.80 48.33
CA PRO A 957 14.71 36.33 48.36
C PRO A 957 13.38 35.66 48.00
N ARG A 958 12.28 36.41 47.79
CA ARG A 958 10.90 35.88 47.65
C ARG A 958 10.75 34.76 46.60
N HIS A 959 11.47 34.87 45.48
CA HIS A 959 11.42 33.91 44.37
C HIS A 959 12.80 33.34 43.98
N SER A 960 13.82 33.52 44.82
CA SER A 960 15.19 33.02 44.54
C SER A 960 15.21 31.50 44.34
N SER A 961 14.39 30.78 45.09
CA SER A 961 14.29 29.32 45.05
C SER A 961 13.86 28.76 43.69
N LEU A 962 13.01 29.50 42.96
CA LEU A 962 12.56 29.14 41.61
C LEU A 962 13.66 29.37 40.57
N ALA A 963 14.35 30.52 40.65
CA ALA A 963 15.42 30.89 39.73
C ALA A 963 16.63 29.94 39.88
N PHE A 964 17.16 29.79 41.10
CA PHE A 964 18.24 28.84 41.38
C PHE A 964 17.82 27.40 41.05
N GLY A 965 16.61 26.99 41.42
CA GLY A 965 16.09 25.66 41.12
C GLY A 965 15.92 25.36 39.62
N HIS A 966 15.75 26.37 38.76
CA HIS A 966 15.75 26.19 37.30
C HIS A 966 17.18 26.17 36.74
N LEU A 967 18.06 27.09 37.17
CA LEU A 967 19.45 27.12 36.73
C LEU A 967 20.22 25.84 37.09
N LEU A 968 19.98 25.27 38.27
CA LEU A 968 20.58 23.98 38.66
C LEU A 968 20.09 22.82 37.77
N ARG A 969 18.81 22.80 37.38
CA ARG A 969 18.29 21.78 36.43
C ARG A 969 18.84 21.97 35.02
N LEU A 970 19.03 23.22 34.58
CA LEU A 970 19.68 23.54 33.32
C LEU A 970 21.16 23.12 33.33
N LEU A 971 21.83 23.22 34.48
CA LEU A 971 23.21 22.75 34.68
C LEU A 971 23.32 21.22 34.70
N GLU A 972 22.34 20.53 35.30
CA GLU A 972 22.26 19.06 35.40
C GLU A 972 21.90 18.38 34.06
N ARG A 973 20.92 18.92 33.31
CA ARG A 973 20.29 18.25 32.17
C ARG A 973 20.30 19.03 30.85
N GLY A 974 20.62 20.32 30.89
CA GLY A 974 20.66 21.16 29.70
C GLY A 974 21.86 20.85 28.79
N PRO A 975 21.89 21.44 27.59
CA PRO A 975 23.02 21.29 26.67
C PRO A 975 24.34 21.79 27.28
N LEU A 976 25.45 21.09 27.00
CA LEU A 976 26.76 21.35 27.60
C LEU A 976 27.25 22.79 27.38
N ASP A 977 26.96 23.39 26.22
CA ASP A 977 27.20 24.79 25.87
C ASP A 977 26.74 25.79 26.98
N TYR A 978 25.64 25.48 27.67
CA TYR A 978 25.10 26.35 28.71
C TYR A 978 25.86 26.27 30.04
N GLN A 979 26.60 25.20 30.33
CA GLN A 979 27.14 24.95 31.68
C GLN A 979 28.04 26.09 32.15
N ARG A 980 28.96 26.57 31.30
CA ARG A 980 29.83 27.71 31.62
C ARG A 980 29.05 29.00 31.86
N VAL A 981 28.06 29.28 31.00
CA VAL A 981 27.22 30.49 31.07
C VAL A 981 26.36 30.48 32.34
N VAL A 982 25.78 29.32 32.68
CA VAL A 982 24.97 29.12 33.88
C VAL A 982 25.80 29.21 35.15
N LEU A 983 27.03 28.67 35.19
CA LEU A 983 27.94 28.84 36.34
C LEU A 983 28.29 30.32 36.57
N LEU A 984 28.55 31.09 35.51
CA LEU A 984 28.82 32.53 35.62
C LEU A 984 27.59 33.31 36.12
N MET A 985 26.39 32.96 35.65
CA MET A 985 25.12 33.53 36.13
C MET A 985 24.83 33.15 37.59
N LEU A 986 25.10 31.90 37.99
CA LEU A 986 24.97 31.46 39.39
C LEU A 986 25.93 32.26 40.27
N LYS A 987 27.21 32.41 39.87
CA LYS A 987 28.21 33.22 40.60
C LYS A 987 27.70 34.65 40.84
N SER A 988 27.20 35.33 39.80
CA SER A 988 26.78 36.73 39.91
C SER A 988 25.52 36.92 40.75
N LEU A 989 24.56 35.99 40.71
CA LEU A 989 23.37 36.00 41.57
C LEU A 989 23.71 35.70 43.04
N LEU A 990 24.58 34.71 43.29
CA LEU A 990 25.03 34.32 44.64
C LEU A 990 25.82 35.41 45.37
N GLN A 991 26.53 36.27 44.63
CA GLN A 991 27.26 37.40 45.19
C GLN A 991 26.35 38.52 45.72
N GLN A 992 25.11 38.61 45.24
CA GLN A 992 24.18 39.71 45.54
C GLN A 992 23.15 39.34 46.62
N THR A 993 22.91 38.06 46.92
CA THR A 993 21.86 37.66 47.88
C THR A 993 22.19 36.37 48.64
N PRO A 994 21.87 36.28 49.95
CA PRO A 994 21.93 35.02 50.69
C PRO A 994 21.02 33.95 50.07
N VAL A 995 21.55 32.74 49.92
CA VAL A 995 20.78 31.56 49.48
C VAL A 995 19.91 31.04 50.62
N ASP A 996 18.70 30.56 50.29
CA ASP A 996 17.87 29.81 51.24
C ASP A 996 18.65 28.58 51.76
N PRO A 997 18.79 28.37 53.08
CA PRO A 997 19.58 27.27 53.63
C PRO A 997 19.11 25.88 53.17
N SER A 998 17.89 25.72 52.69
CA SER A 998 17.38 24.48 52.10
C SER A 998 18.01 24.13 50.74
N GLN A 999 18.53 25.11 49.99
CA GLN A 999 19.08 24.93 48.65
C GLN A 999 20.61 24.79 48.60
N ILE A 1000 21.31 25.23 49.64
CA ILE A 1000 22.77 25.12 49.76
C ILE A 1000 23.28 23.69 49.47
N PRO A 1001 22.66 22.60 49.98
CA PRO A 1001 23.10 21.24 49.66
C PRO A 1001 22.93 20.87 48.18
N GLN A 1002 21.91 21.40 47.51
CA GLN A 1002 21.66 21.12 46.08
C GLN A 1002 22.67 21.85 45.19
N VAL A 1003 22.92 23.14 45.45
CA VAL A 1003 23.96 23.91 44.75
C VAL A 1003 25.32 23.25 44.95
N TYR A 1004 25.67 22.89 46.19
CA TYR A 1004 26.94 22.22 46.50
C TYR A 1004 27.10 20.88 45.77
N ASN A 1005 26.08 20.00 45.83
CA ASN A 1005 26.16 18.66 45.23
C ASN A 1005 26.35 18.67 43.71
N PHE A 1006 25.68 19.55 42.97
CA PHE A 1006 25.83 19.62 41.51
C PHE A 1006 27.09 20.38 41.09
N VAL A 1007 27.43 21.49 41.74
CA VAL A 1007 28.60 22.29 41.37
C VAL A 1007 29.91 21.58 41.76
N SER A 1008 29.94 20.82 42.87
CA SER A 1008 31.12 20.03 43.26
C SER A 1008 31.48 18.95 42.24
N GLN A 1009 30.50 18.33 41.58
CA GLN A 1009 30.73 17.36 40.51
C GLN A 1009 31.43 17.98 39.28
N LEU A 1010 31.28 19.30 39.07
CA LEU A 1010 31.92 20.03 37.99
C LEU A 1010 33.34 20.54 38.34
N VAL A 1011 33.79 20.41 39.60
CA VAL A 1011 35.15 20.79 40.01
C VAL A 1011 36.21 19.86 39.39
N GLU A 1012 35.86 18.62 39.06
CA GLU A 1012 36.72 17.65 38.37
C GLU A 1012 36.70 17.83 36.83
N SER A 1013 35.92 18.79 36.31
CA SER A 1013 35.76 19.05 34.87
C SER A 1013 36.65 20.18 34.34
N THR A 1014 36.60 20.44 33.04
CA THR A 1014 37.23 21.61 32.40
C THR A 1014 36.66 22.96 32.88
N LEU A 1015 35.51 22.97 33.56
CA LEU A 1015 34.87 24.15 34.14
C LEU A 1015 35.23 24.38 35.62
N CYS A 1016 36.33 23.78 36.09
CA CYS A 1016 36.74 23.80 37.50
C CYS A 1016 36.90 25.22 38.08
N SER A 1017 37.39 26.18 37.28
CA SER A 1017 37.54 27.58 37.69
C SER A 1017 36.16 28.19 37.97
N GLU A 1018 35.24 28.13 37.02
CA GLU A 1018 33.88 28.64 37.15
C GLU A 1018 33.12 27.93 38.29
N ALA A 1019 33.27 26.62 38.46
CA ALA A 1019 32.67 25.85 39.55
C ALA A 1019 33.20 26.27 40.94
N LEU A 1020 34.53 26.42 41.09
CA LEU A 1020 35.14 26.89 42.34
C LEU A 1020 34.72 28.33 42.68
N ASN A 1021 34.59 29.21 41.69
CA ASN A 1021 34.07 30.57 41.88
C ASN A 1021 32.62 30.57 42.42
N VAL A 1022 31.77 29.64 41.96
CA VAL A 1022 30.39 29.47 42.46
C VAL A 1022 30.38 28.94 43.89
N LEU A 1023 31.23 27.97 44.22
CA LEU A 1023 31.36 27.45 45.59
C LEU A 1023 31.92 28.50 46.55
N GLU A 1024 32.87 29.32 46.12
CA GLU A 1024 33.36 30.44 46.93
C GLU A 1024 32.28 31.49 47.19
N ALA A 1025 31.50 31.86 46.17
CA ALA A 1025 30.36 32.76 46.32
C ALA A 1025 29.32 32.18 47.30
N LEU A 1026 29.01 30.89 47.20
CA LEU A 1026 28.11 30.17 48.11
C LEU A 1026 28.64 30.20 49.57
N LEU A 1027 29.93 29.96 49.79
CA LEU A 1027 30.53 29.99 51.13
C LEU A 1027 30.51 31.40 51.74
N ARG A 1028 30.81 32.45 50.95
CA ARG A 1028 30.70 33.85 51.39
C ARG A 1028 29.26 34.23 51.72
N SER A 1029 28.31 33.78 50.91
CA SER A 1029 26.86 33.92 51.12
C SER A 1029 26.40 33.27 52.44
N CYS A 1030 26.95 32.11 52.81
CA CYS A 1030 26.72 31.45 54.10
C CYS A 1030 27.34 32.17 55.32
N GLY A 1031 28.40 32.95 55.10
CA GLY A 1031 29.15 33.64 56.16
C GLY A 1031 28.59 35.00 56.60
N GLY A 1032 27.60 35.54 55.88
CA GLY A 1032 27.09 36.91 56.04
C GLY A 1032 26.23 37.20 57.27
N GLY A 1033 26.26 36.34 58.28
CA GLY A 1033 25.45 36.45 59.50
C GLY A 1033 25.99 37.44 60.54
N GLY A 1034 26.01 38.74 60.23
CA GLY A 1034 26.13 39.79 61.25
C GLY A 1034 27.10 40.93 60.95
N GLN A 1035 26.63 41.95 60.23
CA GLN A 1035 27.04 43.34 60.47
C GLN A 1035 25.81 44.25 60.41
N GLY A 1036 25.48 44.85 61.55
CA GLY A 1036 24.37 45.79 61.71
C GLY A 1036 24.47 46.50 63.04
N GLU A 1037 24.51 47.84 62.96
CA GLU A 1037 24.38 48.83 64.04
C GLU A 1037 25.61 49.12 64.94
N GLU A 1038 25.88 50.42 65.08
CA GLU A 1038 26.93 51.04 65.91
C GLU A 1038 26.45 51.22 67.36
N ALA A 1039 27.36 51.16 68.35
CA ALA A 1039 27.56 52.21 69.38
C ALA A 1039 28.42 51.75 70.57
N GLY A 1040 29.28 52.66 71.08
CA GLY A 1040 29.53 52.78 72.52
C GLY A 1040 30.86 52.26 73.11
N PHE A 1041 31.78 53.20 73.36
CA PHE A 1041 32.67 53.30 74.54
C PHE A 1041 33.27 52.05 75.23
N GLY A 1042 34.60 52.03 75.37
CA GLY A 1042 35.26 51.26 76.45
C GLY A 1042 36.75 50.98 76.24
N ASP A 1043 37.63 51.82 76.79
CA ASP A 1043 39.08 51.57 76.89
C ASP A 1043 39.38 50.52 77.98
N ASN A 1044 40.08 49.42 77.64
CA ASN A 1044 41.35 49.02 78.30
C ASN A 1044 42.03 47.81 77.63
N GLY A 1045 43.37 47.72 77.78
CA GLY A 1045 44.24 46.79 77.05
C GLY A 1045 44.24 45.31 77.47
N GLY A 1046 44.95 44.50 76.66
CA GLY A 1046 45.33 43.12 76.97
C GLY A 1046 45.61 42.26 75.74
N HIS A 1047 46.86 41.79 75.57
CA HIS A 1047 47.20 40.78 74.54
C HIS A 1047 46.56 39.42 74.86
N GLY A 1048 46.03 38.71 73.86
CA GLY A 1048 45.72 37.28 74.00
C GLY A 1048 45.00 36.62 72.81
N SER A 1049 45.52 35.45 72.40
CA SER A 1049 44.78 34.38 71.70
C SER A 1049 44.25 34.63 70.28
N GLY A 1050 45.16 34.75 69.31
CA GLY A 1050 44.86 34.43 67.91
C GLY A 1050 44.97 32.93 67.62
N GLU A 1051 44.08 32.09 68.16
CA GLU A 1051 43.97 30.65 67.85
C GLU A 1051 42.69 30.03 68.48
N LYS A 1052 41.54 30.07 67.78
CA LYS A 1052 40.35 29.25 68.19
C LYS A 1052 39.18 29.07 67.22
N VAL A 1053 39.18 29.67 66.02
CA VAL A 1053 38.03 29.56 65.08
C VAL A 1053 38.20 28.43 64.05
N LEU A 1054 39.42 27.94 63.79
CA LEU A 1054 39.70 26.90 62.80
C LEU A 1054 39.49 25.45 63.27
N GLN A 1055 39.13 25.23 64.54
CA GLN A 1055 39.07 23.88 65.14
C GLN A 1055 37.67 23.24 65.16
N SER A 1056 36.60 23.93 64.69
CA SER A 1056 35.22 23.42 64.79
C SER A 1056 34.67 22.73 63.53
N MET A 1057 35.36 22.82 62.38
CA MET A 1057 34.91 22.22 61.11
C MET A 1057 35.57 20.89 60.74
N LEU A 1058 36.47 20.35 61.58
CA LEU A 1058 37.21 19.12 61.30
C LEU A 1058 37.05 18.05 62.40
N LEU A 1059 35.89 17.39 62.42
CA LEU A 1059 35.75 16.03 62.95
C LEU A 1059 34.91 15.15 62.00
N PRO A 1060 35.22 13.85 61.88
CA PRO A 1060 34.80 13.05 60.72
C PRO A 1060 33.39 12.45 60.88
N GLN A 1061 32.46 12.85 60.02
CA GLN A 1061 31.13 12.25 59.95
C GLN A 1061 31.09 11.05 58.98
N SER A 1062 31.52 9.90 59.48
CA SER A 1062 31.02 8.63 58.95
C SER A 1062 29.51 8.51 59.22
N SER A 1063 28.74 8.01 58.25
CA SER A 1063 27.28 7.77 58.33
C SER A 1063 26.33 8.98 58.24
N PHE A 1064 26.23 9.57 57.04
CA PHE A 1064 24.97 10.17 56.56
C PHE A 1064 24.31 9.26 55.50
N LYS A 1065 23.49 8.29 55.95
CA LYS A 1065 22.49 7.63 55.10
C LYS A 1065 21.29 8.56 54.91
N ALA A 1066 21.39 9.50 53.98
CA ALA A 1066 20.24 10.29 53.52
C ALA A 1066 19.62 9.63 52.28
N ARG A 1067 18.32 9.30 52.33
CA ARG A 1067 17.57 8.82 51.16
C ARG A 1067 17.43 9.96 50.14
N SER A 1068 17.91 9.75 48.92
CA SER A 1068 17.49 10.55 47.77
C SER A 1068 16.04 10.21 47.42
N GLY A 1069 15.12 11.12 47.75
CA GLY A 1069 13.75 11.10 47.23
C GLY A 1069 13.65 11.99 45.98
N PRO A 1070 12.87 11.61 44.94
CA PRO A 1070 12.54 12.52 43.86
C PRO A 1070 11.73 13.70 44.38
N LEU A 1071 11.97 14.90 43.84
CA LEU A 1071 11.14 16.07 44.10
C LEU A 1071 9.74 15.85 43.50
N GLN A 1072 8.76 15.54 44.35
CA GLN A 1072 7.35 15.63 43.98
C GLN A 1072 6.95 17.10 43.83
N TYR A 1073 6.11 17.35 42.84
CA TYR A 1073 5.47 18.65 42.60
C TYR A 1073 4.47 18.94 43.73
N ALA A 1074 4.85 19.77 44.70
CA ALA A 1074 4.01 20.14 45.83
C ALA A 1074 3.18 21.39 45.50
N ALA A 1075 2.06 21.21 44.79
CA ALA A 1075 1.05 22.24 44.64
C ALA A 1075 0.22 22.34 45.93
N GLY A 1076 0.15 23.55 46.51
CA GLY A 1076 -0.84 23.92 47.54
C GLY A 1076 -0.31 24.02 48.98
N SER A 1077 -0.43 25.22 49.55
CA SER A 1077 -0.39 25.43 51.00
C SER A 1077 -1.77 25.11 51.59
N GLY A 1078 -1.83 24.28 52.63
CA GLY A 1078 -3.06 23.93 53.34
C GLY A 1078 -2.79 23.15 54.63
N LEU A 1079 -3.12 23.75 55.78
CA LEU A 1079 -2.80 23.22 57.11
C LEU A 1079 -3.90 22.25 57.60
N GLY A 1080 -3.55 21.04 58.05
CA GLY A 1080 -4.51 20.09 58.64
C GLY A 1080 -3.87 18.82 59.21
N SER A 1081 -4.04 18.57 60.50
CA SER A 1081 -3.45 17.44 61.24
C SER A 1081 -4.15 16.09 60.99
N LEU A 1082 -3.39 14.99 60.93
CA LEU A 1082 -3.76 13.67 61.49
C LEU A 1082 -2.55 12.73 61.54
N MET A 1083 -2.38 11.99 62.65
CA MET A 1083 -1.29 11.02 62.85
C MET A 1083 -1.65 9.62 62.37
N GLY A 1084 -0.65 8.86 61.88
CA GLY A 1084 -0.75 7.41 61.66
C GLY A 1084 0.63 6.77 61.44
N GLN A 1085 1.03 5.83 62.30
CA GLN A 1085 2.30 5.10 62.19
C GLN A 1085 2.17 3.86 61.28
N GLY A 1086 3.27 3.45 60.64
CA GLY A 1086 3.50 2.02 60.36
C GLY A 1086 4.31 1.68 59.10
N GLY A 1087 5.33 0.84 59.27
CA GLY A 1087 5.82 -0.08 58.22
C GLY A 1087 6.93 0.45 57.30
N GLY A 1088 8.18 0.06 57.58
CA GLY A 1088 9.30 0.28 56.66
C GLY A 1088 9.43 -0.83 55.61
N GLY A 1089 9.74 -0.45 54.37
CA GLY A 1089 10.19 -1.32 53.30
C GLY A 1089 11.17 -0.55 52.40
N SER A 1090 12.16 -1.24 51.84
CA SER A 1090 13.22 -0.64 51.02
C SER A 1090 13.26 -1.27 49.64
N SER A 1091 12.92 -0.49 48.60
CA SER A 1091 13.18 -0.81 47.19
C SER A 1091 13.93 0.33 46.49
N SER A 1092 14.41 0.04 45.29
CA SER A 1092 15.51 0.71 44.59
C SER A 1092 15.14 2.02 43.87
N ALA A 1093 16.15 2.88 43.68
CA ALA A 1093 16.05 4.13 42.92
C ALA A 1093 15.77 3.98 41.40
N ALA A 1094 15.54 2.75 40.92
CA ALA A 1094 15.10 2.48 39.56
C ALA A 1094 13.58 2.66 39.39
N ASP A 1095 12.78 2.37 40.43
CA ASP A 1095 11.30 2.47 40.37
C ASP A 1095 10.82 3.91 40.16
N SER A 1096 11.51 4.91 40.75
CA SER A 1096 11.08 6.30 40.70
C SER A 1096 11.07 6.92 39.29
N GLY A 1097 11.92 6.41 38.38
CA GLY A 1097 11.95 6.87 36.99
C GLY A 1097 10.77 6.35 36.16
N LEU A 1098 10.34 5.11 36.42
CA LEU A 1098 9.17 4.51 35.78
C LEU A 1098 7.88 5.20 36.24
N VAL A 1099 7.71 5.37 37.56
CA VAL A 1099 6.55 6.07 38.14
C VAL A 1099 6.39 7.50 37.60
N ALA A 1100 7.49 8.23 37.36
CA ALA A 1100 7.42 9.59 36.79
C ALA A 1100 6.93 9.59 35.33
N ARG A 1101 7.39 8.64 34.51
CA ARG A 1101 7.01 8.49 33.08
C ARG A 1101 5.53 8.15 32.94
N ASP A 1102 5.06 7.18 33.72
CA ASP A 1102 3.65 6.76 33.71
C ASP A 1102 2.74 7.92 34.11
N VAL A 1103 3.16 8.74 35.09
CA VAL A 1103 2.45 9.97 35.48
C VAL A 1103 2.46 11.03 34.37
N ALA A 1104 3.57 11.25 33.67
CA ALA A 1104 3.63 12.22 32.57
C ALA A 1104 2.74 11.82 31.38
N LEU A 1105 2.78 10.54 30.99
CA LEU A 1105 1.92 9.98 29.95
C LEU A 1105 0.44 10.03 30.36
N GLN A 1106 0.13 9.66 31.61
CA GLN A 1106 -1.23 9.71 32.15
C GLN A 1106 -1.77 11.15 32.18
N ASN A 1107 -0.97 12.12 32.63
CA ASN A 1107 -1.34 13.54 32.63
C ASN A 1107 -1.62 14.04 31.21
N THR A 1108 -0.73 13.73 30.26
CA THR A 1108 -0.88 14.08 28.84
C THR A 1108 -2.19 13.55 28.27
N ARG A 1109 -2.51 12.28 28.54
CA ARG A 1109 -3.74 11.62 28.08
C ARG A 1109 -4.99 12.19 28.75
N LEU A 1110 -4.98 12.39 30.08
CA LEU A 1110 -6.09 12.99 30.82
C LEU A 1110 -6.40 14.40 30.32
N LEU A 1111 -5.38 15.26 30.19
CA LEU A 1111 -5.55 16.62 29.66
C LEU A 1111 -6.13 16.62 28.24
N LEU A 1112 -5.55 15.82 27.33
CA LEU A 1112 -5.99 15.77 25.93
C LEU A 1112 -7.41 15.18 25.81
N GLY A 1113 -7.75 14.16 26.61
CA GLY A 1113 -9.10 13.63 26.72
C GLY A 1113 -10.11 14.70 27.13
N ARG A 1114 -9.79 15.48 28.18
CA ARG A 1114 -10.65 16.59 28.64
C ARG A 1114 -10.83 17.68 27.58
N VAL A 1115 -9.80 18.02 26.80
CA VAL A 1115 -9.93 18.94 25.65
C VAL A 1115 -10.90 18.39 24.60
N LEU A 1116 -10.83 17.09 24.29
CA LEU A 1116 -11.75 16.45 23.33
C LEU A 1116 -13.19 16.37 23.87
N ASP A 1117 -13.38 16.25 25.19
CA ASP A 1117 -14.70 16.21 25.83
C ASP A 1117 -15.37 17.59 25.91
N THR A 1118 -14.60 18.70 26.01
CA THR A 1118 -15.17 20.06 25.98
C THR A 1118 -15.63 20.47 24.57
N CYS A 1119 -15.11 19.85 23.51
CA CYS A 1119 -15.58 20.07 22.14
C CYS A 1119 -17.00 19.52 21.92
N ALA A 1120 -17.95 20.37 21.48
CA ALA A 1120 -19.33 19.97 21.18
C ALA A 1120 -19.44 18.87 20.09
N LEU A 1121 -18.47 18.82 19.17
CA LEU A 1121 -18.35 17.80 18.12
C LEU A 1121 -17.73 16.49 18.65
N GLY A 1122 -16.92 16.57 19.72
CA GLY A 1122 -16.18 15.44 20.29
C GLY A 1122 -17.05 14.38 20.95
N ARG A 1123 -18.33 14.68 21.26
CA ARG A 1123 -19.27 13.77 21.95
C ARG A 1123 -20.21 12.98 21.03
N LYS A 1124 -20.23 13.25 19.70
CA LYS A 1124 -21.34 12.85 18.82
C LYS A 1124 -21.05 11.76 17.77
N ARG A 1125 -19.85 11.16 17.74
CA ARG A 1125 -19.49 10.12 16.74
C ARG A 1125 -18.97 8.83 17.38
N ASP A 1126 -19.19 7.73 16.68
CA ASP A 1126 -18.69 6.40 17.03
C ASP A 1126 -17.22 6.28 16.57
N HIS A 1127 -16.29 6.85 17.34
CA HIS A 1127 -14.87 7.00 16.97
C HIS A 1127 -14.06 5.68 16.91
N LYS A 1128 -14.72 4.52 16.96
CA LYS A 1128 -14.08 3.19 17.07
C LYS A 1128 -13.16 2.87 15.90
N ARG A 1129 -13.44 3.42 14.71
CA ARG A 1129 -12.68 3.20 13.46
C ARG A 1129 -11.37 3.99 13.34
N LEU A 1130 -11.10 4.96 14.22
CA LEU A 1130 -9.90 5.80 14.09
C LEU A 1130 -8.63 5.04 14.47
N VAL A 1131 -7.62 4.97 13.59
CA VAL A 1131 -6.31 4.33 13.84
C VAL A 1131 -6.46 2.86 14.29
N PRO A 1132 -7.09 1.98 13.49
CA PRO A 1132 -7.43 0.61 13.90
C PRO A 1132 -6.19 -0.21 14.30
N PHE A 1133 -5.06 -0.05 13.62
CA PHE A 1133 -3.81 -0.76 13.95
C PHE A 1133 -3.31 -0.55 15.39
N VAL A 1134 -3.64 0.57 16.04
CA VAL A 1134 -3.24 0.81 17.44
C VAL A 1134 -3.94 -0.14 18.43
N ALA A 1135 -5.12 -0.68 18.07
CA ALA A 1135 -5.84 -1.65 18.89
C ALA A 1135 -5.27 -3.08 18.78
N ASN A 1136 -4.57 -3.40 17.68
CA ASN A 1136 -4.06 -4.75 17.39
C ASN A 1136 -2.65 -5.01 17.98
N VAL A 1137 -1.93 -3.97 18.44
CA VAL A 1137 -0.56 -4.08 18.98
C VAL A 1137 -0.58 -4.32 20.51
N GLY A 1138 -1.47 -5.20 20.98
CA GLY A 1138 -1.73 -5.48 22.41
C GLY A 1138 -0.72 -6.41 23.07
#